data_AF-A0A7C7PL44-F1
#
_entry.id   AF-A0A7C7PL44-F1
#
_cell.length_a   1.000
_cell.length_b   1.000
_cell.length_c   1.000
_cell.angle_alpha   90.00
_cell.angle_beta   90.00
_cell.angle_gamma   90.00
#
_symmetry.space_group_name_H-M   'P 1'
#
loop_
_entity.id
_entity.type
_entity.pdbx_description
1 polymer ?
#
loop_
_entity_poly.entity_id
_entity_poly.type
_entity_poly.pdbx_seq_one_letter_code
_entity_poly.pdbx_strand_id
1 'polypeptide(L)'
;MRYIPILVTTALILNSSATTAVSAQTQTAVMDLATLYDLGNLVVDTNADSVPDLVNASLILGETPTITETAAAAEISARLGFETMAMNLPIQRGIAAEGILIAIGRSGLAASGLSSPGIDPTSLDAGEGSVVIRNVDDRTWVLVVGGDDEGLMAAARLFSGVLPHTRTLSTEKLGAVAEDISDALANAGVVDGEVRLTQARARIDRDGVSRVVADITVDPVDIDSAATAMRRLRDLEPGDEDSRPEESAEISEQETDSVTTQGDDQEYNRIPLSYPGLGSVEARITDGPVIRLQGRAEPDPPGPISGRPGGGAKNDLDLSSLYTTDGFLGGGPIPDRIDVVLVPGSSGIEGLPDLAGRLGLESTGFVVPLVRPAETFDNPGSQPTLVLVGTGNRFTDQLADSGLINTSALGPGEGLIQIVPDAFGSKSSLVVTGSDNSGALRALEQVALTFPHLDERGKDRPTVDDVEQEVWDALSGYSPVGQAAIGLYKLDRIAEKLSDVTVSSARVLMSVEKAEDGLGEYVRARASSSLGTDNLEVLIDDRDVQQAGTIFEETKTLPSEVDRFWSLFRETIIPAATAGQPIRVEARLSEPPELRAQIASEAQQTLIDAGADPANTEVRILSAFKQGYSWLEEVIAPRLQGHTLGEILISFRRNDPPEDWPQQAINTPVRWLHEIFPIDEVFARDLGLELEQIRFEQVTEGPTYEVRVTDTSGSVILNESFDPKWVLRPYFDRFRDYEQVKVTTGWLQATADGRTITDERIVTDPEAFWDYYQAEVL
;
A
#
# COMPACT_ATOMS: atom_id res chain seq x y z
N MET A 1 31.22 60.40 -8.36
CA MET A 1 29.74 60.36 -8.45
C MET A 1 29.33 58.89 -8.39
N ARG A 2 28.73 58.50 -7.26
CA ARG A 2 28.17 57.17 -7.01
C ARG A 2 26.67 57.25 -7.34
N TYR A 3 26.15 56.28 -8.08
CA TYR A 3 24.72 55.97 -8.08
C TYR A 3 24.58 54.45 -7.96
N ILE A 4 23.99 54.06 -6.84
CA ILE A 4 23.57 52.72 -6.44
C ILE A 4 22.09 52.62 -6.79
N PRO A 5 21.61 51.58 -7.50
CA PRO A 5 20.20 51.26 -7.51
C PRO A 5 19.88 50.36 -6.30
N ILE A 6 18.93 50.83 -5.50
CA ILE A 6 18.33 50.17 -4.34
C ILE A 6 17.40 49.07 -4.88
N LEU A 7 17.69 47.81 -4.53
CA LEU A 7 16.74 46.71 -4.69
C LEU A 7 15.80 46.73 -3.46
N VAL A 8 14.52 47.04 -3.69
CA VAL A 8 13.48 46.94 -2.67
C VAL A 8 12.94 45.52 -2.70
N THR A 9 13.34 44.70 -1.72
CA THR A 9 12.81 43.36 -1.51
C THR A 9 11.52 43.46 -0.71
N THR A 10 10.38 43.33 -1.39
CA THR A 10 9.07 43.23 -0.75
C THR A 10 8.88 41.79 -0.27
N ALA A 11 9.17 41.53 1.00
CA ALA A 11 8.82 40.27 1.65
C ALA A 11 7.32 40.25 1.94
N LEU A 12 6.56 39.45 1.19
CA LEU A 12 5.16 39.17 1.46
C LEU A 12 5.09 37.95 2.40
N ILE A 13 4.95 38.22 3.69
CA ILE A 13 4.64 37.19 4.71
C ILE A 13 3.13 36.94 4.62
N LEU A 14 2.74 35.86 3.95
CA LEU A 14 1.38 35.32 4.00
C LEU A 14 1.31 34.30 5.14
N ASN A 15 0.91 34.77 6.32
CA ASN A 15 0.37 33.92 7.37
C ASN A 15 -1.03 33.50 6.92
N SER A 16 -1.16 32.28 6.42
CA SER A 16 -2.46 31.65 6.19
C SER A 16 -2.67 30.56 7.24
N SER A 17 -3.19 30.94 8.40
CA SER A 17 -3.85 30.01 9.31
C SER A 17 -5.17 29.62 8.67
N ALA A 18 -5.16 28.56 7.86
CA ALA A 18 -6.37 27.90 7.40
C ALA A 18 -6.63 26.71 8.34
N THR A 19 -7.33 26.97 9.44
CA THR A 19 -8.11 25.93 10.12
C THR A 19 -9.14 25.42 9.13
N THR A 20 -8.85 24.27 8.51
CA THR A 20 -9.87 23.49 7.80
C THR A 20 -10.82 22.94 8.85
N ALA A 21 -12.02 23.53 8.87
CA ALA A 21 -13.13 22.98 9.61
C ALA A 21 -13.45 21.60 9.02
N VAL A 22 -13.15 20.55 9.79
CA VAL A 22 -13.66 19.20 9.58
C VAL A 22 -15.18 19.32 9.43
N SER A 23 -15.69 18.93 8.26
CA SER A 23 -17.12 18.81 8.02
C SER A 23 -17.69 17.83 9.05
N ALA A 24 -18.66 18.31 9.83
CA ALA A 24 -19.36 17.54 10.84
C ALA A 24 -19.99 16.29 10.21
N GLN A 25 -19.32 15.14 10.36
CA GLN A 25 -19.99 13.86 10.32
C GLN A 25 -20.95 13.78 11.51
N THR A 26 -22.17 13.37 11.17
CA THR A 26 -23.30 13.04 12.02
C THR A 26 -22.84 12.32 13.29
N GLN A 27 -23.14 12.92 14.46
CA GLN A 27 -23.01 12.40 15.83
C GLN A 27 -22.22 11.08 15.96
N THR A 28 -20.89 11.19 16.11
CA THR A 28 -19.98 10.05 16.28
C THR A 28 -20.42 9.22 17.48
N ALA A 29 -20.78 7.95 17.25
CA ALA A 29 -20.97 6.98 18.33
C ALA A 29 -19.71 6.98 19.22
N VAL A 30 -19.90 6.98 20.54
CA VAL A 30 -18.79 7.07 21.47
C VAL A 30 -18.01 5.74 21.46
N MET A 31 -16.75 5.78 21.05
CA MET A 31 -15.84 4.62 20.97
C MET A 31 -15.99 3.66 22.17
N ASP A 32 -16.01 2.36 21.87
CA ASP A 32 -16.03 1.27 22.83
C ASP A 32 -15.18 0.07 22.31
N LEU A 33 -15.20 -1.07 23.00
CA LEU A 33 -14.34 -2.20 22.66
C LEU A 33 -14.73 -2.90 21.36
N ALA A 34 -15.98 -2.76 20.91
CA ALA A 34 -16.45 -3.34 19.66
C ALA A 34 -15.98 -2.51 18.45
N THR A 35 -15.83 -1.21 18.63
CA THR A 35 -15.53 -0.23 17.57
C THR A 35 -14.08 0.26 17.57
N LEU A 36 -13.23 -0.25 18.48
CA LEU A 36 -11.90 0.29 18.78
C LEU A 36 -10.97 0.44 17.56
N TYR A 37 -11.07 -0.46 16.58
CA TYR A 37 -10.28 -0.44 15.34
C TYR A 37 -11.07 0.05 14.11
N ASP A 38 -12.32 0.47 14.29
CA ASP A 38 -13.09 1.07 13.19
C ASP A 38 -12.49 2.43 12.79
N LEU A 39 -12.67 2.80 11.52
CA LEU A 39 -12.15 4.04 10.96
C LEU A 39 -12.67 5.26 11.73
N GLY A 40 -11.75 6.15 12.12
CA GLY A 40 -12.05 7.33 12.94
C GLY A 40 -11.72 7.16 14.43
N ASN A 41 -11.43 5.93 14.89
CA ASN A 41 -11.00 5.66 16.27
C ASN A 41 -9.47 5.61 16.38
N LEU A 42 -8.87 4.42 16.61
CA LEU A 42 -7.42 4.28 16.73
C LEU A 42 -6.66 4.47 15.43
N VAL A 43 -7.36 4.35 14.29
CA VAL A 43 -6.82 4.60 12.95
C VAL A 43 -7.76 5.54 12.21
N VAL A 44 -7.18 6.43 11.42
CA VAL A 44 -7.88 7.50 10.69
C VAL A 44 -7.42 7.48 9.25
N ASP A 45 -8.35 7.82 8.36
CA ASP A 45 -8.09 8.12 6.96
C ASP A 45 -8.06 9.65 6.81
N THR A 46 -6.89 10.17 6.44
CA THR A 46 -6.65 11.60 6.28
C THR A 46 -6.83 12.11 4.86
N ASN A 47 -6.98 11.21 3.88
CA ASN A 47 -7.07 11.54 2.45
C ASN A 47 -8.46 11.22 1.84
N ALA A 48 -9.35 10.60 2.61
CA ALA A 48 -10.72 10.19 2.27
C ALA A 48 -10.83 9.04 1.24
N ASP A 49 -9.84 8.16 1.12
CA ASP A 49 -9.86 6.96 0.26
C ASP A 49 -10.43 5.69 0.93
N SER A 50 -10.95 5.82 2.16
CA SER A 50 -11.46 4.74 3.01
C SER A 50 -10.39 3.74 3.49
N VAL A 51 -9.11 4.05 3.34
CA VAL A 51 -7.99 3.27 3.83
C VAL A 51 -7.31 4.03 4.97
N PRO A 52 -7.17 3.44 6.17
CA PRO A 52 -6.52 4.14 7.27
C PRO A 52 -5.04 4.40 6.95
N ASP A 53 -4.61 5.66 7.01
CA ASP A 53 -3.25 6.13 6.71
C ASP A 53 -2.60 6.88 7.89
N LEU A 54 -3.26 6.90 9.05
CA LEU A 54 -2.76 7.48 10.27
C LEU A 54 -3.16 6.67 11.50
N VAL A 55 -2.19 6.39 12.37
CA VAL A 55 -2.44 5.91 13.73
C VAL A 55 -2.77 7.09 14.65
N ASN A 56 -4.01 7.14 15.14
CA ASN A 56 -4.56 8.17 16.02
C ASN A 56 -4.41 7.77 17.51
N ALA A 57 -3.19 7.36 17.89
CA ALA A 57 -2.91 6.88 19.23
C ALA A 57 -1.53 7.30 19.73
N SER A 58 -1.43 7.58 21.03
CA SER A 58 -0.17 7.85 21.72
C SER A 58 0.02 6.91 22.91
N LEU A 59 1.21 6.32 23.01
CA LEU A 59 1.56 5.39 24.09
C LEU A 59 1.99 6.15 25.34
N ILE A 60 1.41 5.78 26.48
CA ILE A 60 1.76 6.32 27.80
C ILE A 60 2.43 5.23 28.64
N LEU A 61 3.72 5.40 28.85
CA LEU A 61 4.58 4.60 29.72
C LEU A 61 5.15 5.50 30.82
N GLY A 62 5.62 4.94 31.93
CA GLY A 62 6.35 5.71 32.94
C GLY A 62 7.73 6.18 32.45
N GLU A 63 8.38 7.07 33.21
CA GLU A 63 9.74 7.57 32.89
C GLU A 63 10.78 6.44 32.77
N THR A 64 10.59 5.36 33.51
CA THR A 64 11.44 4.16 33.51
C THR A 64 10.55 2.92 33.39
N PRO A 65 10.06 2.61 32.17
CA PRO A 65 9.17 1.47 31.98
C PRO A 65 9.91 0.17 32.28
N THR A 66 9.18 -0.81 32.81
CA THR A 66 9.71 -2.17 32.98
C THR A 66 9.85 -2.87 31.62
N ILE A 67 10.65 -3.93 31.56
CA ILE A 67 10.81 -4.76 30.36
C ILE A 67 9.43 -5.26 29.86
N THR A 68 8.57 -5.68 30.79
CA THR A 68 7.22 -6.15 30.51
C THR A 68 6.33 -5.03 29.94
N GLU A 69 6.43 -3.80 30.46
CA GLU A 69 5.69 -2.65 29.93
C GLU A 69 6.15 -2.29 28.51
N THR A 70 7.45 -2.32 28.23
CA THR A 70 7.98 -2.12 26.88
C THR A 70 7.58 -3.24 25.93
N ALA A 71 7.56 -4.50 26.39
CA ALA A 71 7.09 -5.63 25.60
C ALA A 71 5.57 -5.55 25.30
N ALA A 72 4.76 -5.14 26.28
CA ALA A 72 3.34 -4.89 26.10
C ALA A 72 3.09 -3.75 25.10
N ALA A 73 3.85 -2.66 25.18
CA ALA A 73 3.82 -1.58 24.21
C ALA A 73 4.18 -2.05 22.80
N ALA A 74 5.12 -2.98 22.65
CA ALA A 74 5.46 -3.55 21.36
C ALA A 74 4.34 -4.41 20.76
N GLU A 75 3.65 -5.24 21.54
CA GLU A 75 2.46 -5.96 21.04
C GLU A 75 1.37 -4.99 20.57
N ILE A 76 1.13 -3.91 21.33
CA ILE A 76 0.15 -2.87 21.00
C ILE A 76 0.55 -2.14 19.72
N SER A 77 1.79 -1.69 19.62
CA SER A 77 2.31 -1.01 18.43
C SER A 77 2.23 -1.89 17.19
N ALA A 78 2.55 -3.18 17.29
CA ALA A 78 2.43 -4.10 16.16
C ALA A 78 0.99 -4.20 15.65
N ARG A 79 0.01 -4.24 16.56
CA ARG A 79 -1.39 -4.20 16.15
C ARG A 79 -1.76 -2.87 15.52
N LEU A 80 -1.33 -1.75 16.08
CA LEU A 80 -1.60 -0.43 15.49
C LEU A 80 -1.00 -0.28 14.09
N GLY A 81 0.21 -0.78 13.86
CA GLY A 81 0.83 -0.82 12.53
C GLY A 81 0.05 -1.70 11.55
N PHE A 82 -0.45 -2.85 12.00
CA PHE A 82 -1.24 -3.77 11.17
C PHE A 82 -2.58 -3.17 10.69
N GLU A 83 -3.17 -2.26 11.46
CA GLU A 83 -4.48 -1.67 11.17
C GLU A 83 -4.41 -0.45 10.23
N THR A 84 -3.24 -0.12 9.69
CA THR A 84 -3.04 1.05 8.82
C THR A 84 -2.07 0.77 7.68
N MET A 85 -2.21 1.48 6.56
CA MET A 85 -1.26 1.47 5.46
C MET A 85 -0.14 2.51 5.62
N ALA A 86 -0.23 3.40 6.60
CA ALA A 86 0.82 4.37 6.90
C ALA A 86 0.92 4.70 8.39
N MET A 87 2.14 4.76 8.90
CA MET A 87 2.42 5.06 10.31
C MET A 87 3.65 5.95 10.43
N ASN A 88 3.57 6.95 11.31
CA ASN A 88 4.76 7.68 11.73
C ASN A 88 5.58 6.81 12.69
N LEU A 89 6.84 6.57 12.31
CA LEU A 89 7.84 5.96 13.17
C LEU A 89 8.91 7.01 13.50
N PRO A 90 9.27 7.21 14.78
CA PRO A 90 8.78 6.50 15.97
C PRO A 90 7.30 6.78 16.29
N ILE A 91 6.62 5.79 16.88
CA ILE A 91 5.22 5.93 17.30
C ILE A 91 5.10 7.03 18.36
N GLN A 92 3.99 7.77 18.33
CA GLN A 92 3.73 8.87 19.24
C GLN A 92 3.68 8.39 20.70
N ARG A 93 4.28 9.17 21.60
CA ARG A 93 4.39 8.88 23.03
C ARG A 93 4.06 10.12 23.87
N GLY A 94 3.49 9.90 25.05
CA GLY A 94 3.26 10.94 26.05
C GLY A 94 1.86 11.60 26.00
N ILE A 95 1.48 12.22 27.12
CA ILE A 95 0.11 12.70 27.39
C ILE A 95 -0.26 13.98 26.61
N ALA A 96 0.74 14.74 26.18
CA ALA A 96 0.54 15.99 25.44
C ALA A 96 0.26 15.78 23.94
N ALA A 97 0.40 14.53 23.48
CA ALA A 97 0.02 14.13 22.12
C ALA A 97 -1.45 14.44 21.84
N GLU A 98 -1.84 14.49 20.57
CA GLU A 98 -3.25 14.47 20.15
C GLU A 98 -3.74 13.01 20.03
N GLY A 99 -5.03 12.80 19.79
CA GLY A 99 -5.59 11.45 19.64
C GLY A 99 -5.82 10.67 20.94
N ILE A 100 -6.04 9.36 20.79
CA ILE A 100 -6.40 8.44 21.88
C ILE A 100 -5.15 8.08 22.70
N LEU A 101 -5.23 8.17 24.02
CA LEU A 101 -4.11 7.84 24.90
C LEU A 101 -4.19 6.39 25.38
N ILE A 102 -3.14 5.62 25.13
CA ILE A 102 -3.02 4.23 25.56
C ILE A 102 -2.07 4.14 26.76
N ALA A 103 -2.60 4.04 27.97
CA ALA A 103 -1.80 3.85 29.18
C ALA A 103 -1.47 2.38 29.41
N ILE A 104 -0.19 2.08 29.52
CA ILE A 104 0.32 0.70 29.55
C ILE A 104 0.98 0.43 30.90
N GLY A 105 0.48 -0.61 31.56
CA GLY A 105 0.99 -1.04 32.86
C GLY A 105 0.73 -0.04 33.98
N ARG A 106 1.37 -0.30 35.12
CA ARG A 106 1.19 0.50 36.33
C ARG A 106 1.91 1.84 36.21
N SER A 107 3.08 1.86 35.55
CA SER A 107 3.85 3.08 35.36
C SER A 107 3.16 4.04 34.39
N GLY A 108 2.58 3.52 33.30
CA GLY A 108 1.77 4.30 32.36
C GLY A 108 0.48 4.86 33.00
N LEU A 109 -0.22 4.05 33.81
CA LEU A 109 -1.38 4.52 34.57
C LEU A 109 -1.00 5.60 35.61
N ALA A 110 0.15 5.48 36.27
CA ALA A 110 0.63 6.53 37.17
C ALA A 110 0.96 7.83 36.40
N ALA A 111 1.59 7.70 35.22
CA ALA A 111 1.96 8.84 34.37
C ALA A 111 0.75 9.56 33.77
N SER A 112 -0.38 8.87 33.57
CA SER A 112 -1.62 9.50 33.10
C SER A 112 -2.27 10.42 34.12
N GLY A 113 -1.93 10.28 35.41
CA GLY A 113 -2.56 11.03 36.50
C GLY A 113 -4.02 10.62 36.77
N LEU A 114 -4.52 9.56 36.14
CA LEU A 114 -5.88 9.07 36.33
C LEU A 114 -5.96 8.26 37.63
N SER A 115 -6.84 8.66 38.55
CA SER A 115 -7.20 7.90 39.75
C SER A 115 -8.69 7.55 39.72
N SER A 116 -9.06 6.27 39.69
CA SER A 116 -10.49 5.88 39.62
C SER A 116 -10.80 4.50 40.25
N PRO A 117 -11.97 4.34 40.90
CA PRO A 117 -12.47 3.03 41.33
C PRO A 117 -12.74 2.08 40.13
N GLY A 118 -12.36 0.81 40.26
CA GLY A 118 -12.61 -0.24 39.24
C GLY A 118 -11.53 -0.40 38.17
N ILE A 119 -10.48 0.41 38.24
CA ILE A 119 -9.29 0.39 37.36
C ILE A 119 -8.02 0.12 38.19
N ASP A 120 -8.18 -0.17 39.48
CA ASP A 120 -7.06 -0.45 40.36
C ASP A 120 -6.42 -1.80 39.95
N PRO A 121 -5.15 -1.82 39.51
CA PRO A 121 -4.46 -3.07 39.21
C PRO A 121 -4.44 -4.04 40.41
N THR A 122 -4.58 -3.53 41.64
CA THR A 122 -4.72 -4.38 42.84
C THR A 122 -6.07 -5.08 42.97
N SER A 123 -7.06 -4.70 42.15
CA SER A 123 -8.36 -5.38 42.03
C SER A 123 -8.37 -6.51 41.00
N LEU A 124 -7.26 -6.73 40.31
CA LEU A 124 -7.04 -7.85 39.40
C LEU A 124 -6.29 -8.98 40.12
N ASP A 125 -6.69 -10.22 39.85
CA ASP A 125 -5.99 -11.39 40.36
C ASP A 125 -4.60 -11.54 39.68
N ALA A 126 -3.72 -12.35 40.28
CA ALA A 126 -2.47 -12.74 39.63
C ALA A 126 -2.75 -13.42 38.27
N GLY A 127 -1.98 -13.04 37.25
CA GLY A 127 -2.19 -13.47 35.87
C GLY A 127 -3.46 -12.93 35.18
N GLU A 128 -4.22 -12.03 35.83
CA GLU A 128 -5.38 -11.36 35.24
C GLU A 128 -4.98 -9.99 34.67
N GLY A 129 -5.41 -9.74 33.44
CA GLY A 129 -5.21 -8.50 32.68
C GLY A 129 -6.52 -7.85 32.30
N SER A 130 -6.52 -6.53 32.08
CA SER A 130 -7.68 -5.77 31.65
C SER A 130 -7.33 -4.71 30.60
N VAL A 131 -8.19 -4.62 29.59
CA VAL A 131 -8.28 -3.49 28.65
C VAL A 131 -9.53 -2.69 29.01
N VAL A 132 -9.41 -1.38 29.18
CA VAL A 132 -10.50 -0.49 29.60
C VAL A 132 -10.54 0.75 28.71
N ILE A 133 -11.72 1.11 28.22
CA ILE A 133 -11.98 2.39 27.54
C ILE A 133 -12.66 3.35 28.51
N ARG A 134 -12.17 4.57 28.58
CA ARG A 134 -12.72 5.65 29.42
C ARG A 134 -12.70 6.97 28.68
N ASN A 135 -13.67 7.81 28.99
CA ASN A 135 -13.63 9.22 28.62
C ASN A 135 -13.40 10.05 29.87
N VAL A 136 -12.35 10.87 29.86
CA VAL A 136 -11.99 11.79 30.94
C VAL A 136 -11.64 13.13 30.31
N ASP A 137 -12.28 14.21 30.76
CA ASP A 137 -12.09 15.56 30.23
C ASP A 137 -12.22 15.64 28.69
N ASP A 138 -13.30 15.06 28.16
CA ASP A 138 -13.60 14.95 26.72
C ASP A 138 -12.53 14.23 25.89
N ARG A 139 -11.68 13.44 26.55
CA ARG A 139 -10.62 12.65 25.91
C ARG A 139 -10.80 11.17 26.15
N THR A 140 -10.67 10.38 25.08
CA THR A 140 -10.70 8.92 25.14
C THR A 140 -9.35 8.35 25.57
N TRP A 141 -9.40 7.42 26.52
CA TRP A 141 -8.28 6.68 27.05
C TRP A 141 -8.52 5.19 26.91
N VAL A 142 -7.49 4.47 26.46
CA VAL A 142 -7.40 3.02 26.57
C VAL A 142 -6.39 2.69 27.67
N LEU A 143 -6.79 1.87 28.63
CA LEU A 143 -5.92 1.45 29.72
C LEU A 143 -5.66 -0.05 29.58
N VAL A 144 -4.40 -0.44 29.46
CA VAL A 144 -3.95 -1.83 29.37
C VAL A 144 -3.15 -2.14 30.62
N VAL A 145 -3.78 -2.82 31.58
CA VAL A 145 -3.24 -3.02 32.94
C VAL A 145 -3.32 -4.47 33.37
N GLY A 146 -2.42 -4.89 34.26
CA GLY A 146 -2.36 -6.24 34.81
C GLY A 146 -2.23 -6.26 36.33
N GLY A 147 -2.77 -7.32 36.95
CA GLY A 147 -2.55 -7.63 38.38
C GLY A 147 -1.07 -7.88 38.69
N ASP A 148 -0.32 -8.37 37.71
CA ASP A 148 1.13 -8.57 37.70
C ASP A 148 1.66 -8.50 36.25
N ASP A 149 2.93 -8.82 36.03
CA ASP A 149 3.57 -8.80 34.72
C ASP A 149 2.94 -9.79 33.73
N GLU A 150 2.55 -10.98 34.21
CA GLU A 150 1.86 -11.98 33.39
C GLU A 150 0.47 -11.49 32.96
N GLY A 151 -0.28 -10.88 33.88
CA GLY A 151 -1.56 -10.24 33.62
C GLY A 151 -1.43 -9.07 32.64
N LEU A 152 -0.37 -8.26 32.74
CA LEU A 152 -0.14 -7.15 31.80
C LEU A 152 0.08 -7.69 30.37
N MET A 153 0.89 -8.73 30.21
CA MET A 153 1.07 -9.38 28.90
C MET A 153 -0.23 -10.03 28.41
N ALA A 154 -1.05 -10.62 29.29
CA ALA A 154 -2.36 -11.14 28.92
C ALA A 154 -3.29 -10.02 28.41
N ALA A 155 -3.29 -8.84 29.05
CA ALA A 155 -4.05 -7.67 28.60
C ALA A 155 -3.56 -7.13 27.25
N ALA A 156 -2.25 -7.02 27.07
CA ALA A 156 -1.65 -6.55 25.81
C ALA A 156 -1.98 -7.51 24.65
N ARG A 157 -1.91 -8.82 24.89
CA ARG A 157 -2.26 -9.83 23.87
C ARG A 157 -3.75 -9.87 23.58
N LEU A 158 -4.61 -9.61 24.58
CA LEU A 158 -6.04 -9.41 24.37
C LEU A 158 -6.29 -8.21 23.46
N PHE A 159 -5.65 -7.07 23.75
CA PHE A 159 -5.75 -5.87 22.91
C PHE A 159 -5.29 -6.16 21.48
N SER A 160 -4.11 -6.74 21.32
CA SER A 160 -3.44 -6.87 20.02
C SER A 160 -3.92 -8.03 19.16
N GLY A 161 -4.30 -9.15 19.76
CA GLY A 161 -4.57 -10.41 19.04
C GLY A 161 -6.01 -10.90 19.10
N VAL A 162 -6.84 -10.33 19.98
CA VAL A 162 -8.21 -10.79 20.22
C VAL A 162 -9.23 -9.70 19.88
N LEU A 163 -9.11 -8.51 20.47
CA LEU A 163 -10.09 -7.44 20.24
C LEU A 163 -10.12 -7.00 18.75
N PRO A 164 -11.31 -6.70 18.21
CA PRO A 164 -12.62 -6.60 18.88
C PRO A 164 -13.40 -7.92 18.88
N HIS A 165 -12.75 -9.08 18.74
CA HIS A 165 -13.40 -10.39 18.71
C HIS A 165 -13.40 -11.06 20.09
N THR A 166 -14.08 -12.19 20.19
CA THR A 166 -14.22 -12.98 21.43
C THR A 166 -13.04 -13.91 21.69
N ARG A 167 -12.28 -14.31 20.65
CA ARG A 167 -11.06 -15.14 20.79
C ARG A 167 -10.01 -14.97 19.69
N THR A 168 -10.41 -15.09 18.43
CA THR A 168 -9.54 -14.97 17.24
C THR A 168 -10.21 -14.03 16.23
N LEU A 169 -9.48 -13.59 15.21
CA LEU A 169 -10.02 -12.78 14.12
C LEU A 169 -11.16 -13.48 13.32
N SER A 170 -11.32 -14.79 13.50
CA SER A 170 -12.38 -15.59 12.87
C SER A 170 -13.53 -15.92 13.81
N THR A 171 -13.46 -15.51 15.09
CA THR A 171 -14.60 -15.58 16.02
C THR A 171 -15.39 -14.29 15.98
N GLU A 172 -16.57 -14.29 16.59
CA GLU A 172 -17.47 -13.13 16.50
C GLU A 172 -16.92 -11.90 17.19
N LYS A 173 -17.23 -10.75 16.56
CA LYS A 173 -17.00 -9.43 17.13
C LYS A 173 -17.82 -9.25 18.41
N LEU A 174 -17.27 -8.48 19.34
CA LEU A 174 -17.93 -8.06 20.56
C LEU A 174 -19.21 -7.26 20.29
N GLY A 175 -19.38 -6.67 19.10
CA GLY A 175 -20.63 -6.07 18.66
C GLY A 175 -21.84 -7.02 18.79
N ALA A 176 -21.68 -8.31 18.50
CA ALA A 176 -22.74 -9.31 18.66
C ALA A 176 -23.11 -9.54 20.14
N VAL A 177 -22.17 -9.34 21.07
CA VAL A 177 -22.45 -9.37 22.52
C VAL A 177 -23.28 -8.16 22.92
N ALA A 178 -22.99 -6.98 22.36
CA ALA A 178 -23.80 -5.78 22.61
C ALA A 178 -25.21 -5.91 22.01
N GLU A 179 -25.33 -6.52 20.83
CA GLU A 179 -26.59 -6.82 20.16
C GLU A 179 -27.48 -7.76 20.99
N ASP A 180 -26.95 -8.89 21.48
CA ASP A 180 -27.69 -9.80 22.37
C ASP A 180 -28.24 -9.10 23.63
N ILE A 181 -27.50 -8.13 24.18
CA ILE A 181 -27.92 -7.35 25.34
C ILE A 181 -29.01 -6.35 24.95
N SER A 182 -28.82 -5.63 23.84
CA SER A 182 -29.80 -4.68 23.29
C SER A 182 -31.11 -5.36 22.94
N ASP A 183 -31.07 -6.55 22.32
CA ASP A 183 -32.25 -7.35 21.99
C ASP A 183 -32.98 -7.80 23.26
N ALA A 184 -32.26 -8.21 24.30
CA ALA A 184 -32.88 -8.55 25.58
C ALA A 184 -33.57 -7.33 26.22
N LEU A 185 -32.99 -6.12 26.11
CA LEU A 185 -33.60 -4.87 26.58
C LEU A 185 -34.86 -4.52 25.77
N ALA A 186 -34.78 -4.58 24.44
CA ALA A 186 -35.90 -4.32 23.54
C ALA A 186 -37.07 -5.28 23.80
N ASN A 187 -36.78 -6.58 23.99
CA ASN A 187 -37.77 -7.60 24.34
C ASN A 187 -38.43 -7.38 25.71
N ALA A 188 -37.79 -6.62 26.60
CA ALA A 188 -38.36 -6.19 27.87
C ALA A 188 -39.10 -4.84 27.79
N GLY A 189 -39.20 -4.25 26.60
CA GLY A 189 -39.89 -2.98 26.35
C GLY A 189 -39.03 -1.74 26.56
N VAL A 190 -37.71 -1.87 26.65
CA VAL A 190 -36.77 -0.75 26.79
C VAL A 190 -36.30 -0.33 25.40
N VAL A 191 -36.75 0.84 24.92
CA VAL A 191 -36.60 1.26 23.52
C VAL A 191 -35.35 2.11 23.27
N ASP A 192 -34.90 2.87 24.28
CA ASP A 192 -33.76 3.82 24.18
C ASP A 192 -32.57 3.42 25.07
N GLY A 193 -32.37 2.10 25.26
CA GLY A 193 -31.23 1.59 26.03
C GLY A 193 -29.92 1.68 25.26
N GLU A 194 -28.92 2.33 25.83
CA GLU A 194 -27.56 2.38 25.28
C GLU A 194 -26.70 1.30 25.95
N VAL A 195 -26.05 0.45 25.14
CA VAL A 195 -25.12 -0.59 25.60
C VAL A 195 -23.73 -0.24 25.11
N ARG A 196 -22.77 -0.11 26.03
CA ARG A 196 -21.37 0.15 25.71
C ARG A 196 -20.45 -0.89 26.33
N LEU A 197 -19.56 -1.46 25.53
CA LEU A 197 -18.58 -2.43 26.01
C LEU A 197 -17.30 -1.70 26.41
N THR A 198 -17.14 -1.43 27.70
CA THR A 198 -16.09 -0.50 28.19
C THR A 198 -14.87 -1.20 28.79
N GLN A 199 -14.98 -2.49 29.13
CA GLN A 199 -13.87 -3.24 29.71
C GLN A 199 -13.87 -4.71 29.27
N ALA A 200 -12.70 -5.24 28.95
CA ALA A 200 -12.48 -6.66 28.69
C ALA A 200 -11.31 -7.16 29.52
N ARG A 201 -11.43 -8.38 30.06
CA ARG A 201 -10.42 -9.02 30.89
C ARG A 201 -9.89 -10.29 30.24
N ALA A 202 -8.60 -10.54 30.41
CA ALA A 202 -7.94 -11.78 30.00
C ALA A 202 -7.25 -12.45 31.18
N ARG A 203 -6.99 -13.76 31.06
CA ARG A 203 -6.19 -14.52 31.99
C ARG A 203 -5.16 -15.36 31.24
N ILE A 204 -3.99 -15.56 31.83
CA ILE A 204 -2.91 -16.34 31.21
C ILE A 204 -3.27 -17.81 30.93
N ASP A 205 -4.23 -18.38 31.66
CA ASP A 205 -4.66 -19.78 31.58
C ASP A 205 -5.92 -20.00 30.72
N ARG A 206 -6.39 -18.95 30.02
CA ARG A 206 -7.62 -18.99 29.24
C ARG A 206 -7.52 -18.21 27.95
N ASP A 207 -7.91 -18.84 26.85
CA ASP A 207 -8.01 -18.17 25.55
C ASP A 207 -9.26 -17.27 25.47
N GLY A 208 -9.12 -16.17 24.74
CA GLY A 208 -10.20 -15.21 24.47
C GLY A 208 -10.54 -14.30 25.65
N VAL A 209 -11.74 -13.73 25.62
CA VAL A 209 -12.19 -12.75 26.59
C VAL A 209 -12.80 -13.42 27.81
N SER A 210 -12.05 -13.46 28.91
CA SER A 210 -12.52 -14.06 30.17
C SER A 210 -13.73 -13.33 30.79
N ARG A 211 -13.81 -12.02 30.62
CA ARG A 211 -14.94 -11.18 31.03
C ARG A 211 -15.06 -9.93 30.16
N VAL A 212 -16.26 -9.62 29.68
CA VAL A 212 -16.63 -8.32 29.12
C VAL A 212 -17.48 -7.57 30.14
N VAL A 213 -17.30 -6.26 30.26
CA VAL A 213 -18.17 -5.37 31.04
C VAL A 213 -18.97 -4.53 30.06
N ALA A 214 -20.29 -4.64 30.16
CA ALA A 214 -21.24 -3.85 29.40
C ALA A 214 -21.86 -2.82 30.35
N ASP A 215 -21.58 -1.54 30.12
CA ASP A 215 -22.25 -0.44 30.81
C ASP A 215 -23.56 -0.16 30.04
N ILE A 216 -24.69 -0.23 30.75
CA ILE A 216 -26.04 -0.12 30.20
C ILE A 216 -26.68 1.14 30.78
N THR A 217 -26.99 2.09 29.90
CA THR A 217 -27.72 3.31 30.27
C THR A 217 -29.14 3.22 29.75
N VAL A 218 -30.11 3.39 30.64
CA VAL A 218 -31.54 3.37 30.32
C VAL A 218 -32.21 4.53 31.04
N ASP A 219 -33.42 4.88 30.60
CA ASP A 219 -34.24 5.84 31.34
C ASP A 219 -34.48 5.36 32.78
N PRO A 220 -34.51 6.27 33.79
CA PRO A 220 -34.67 5.88 35.18
C PRO A 220 -35.93 5.05 35.48
N VAL A 221 -36.97 5.18 34.64
CA VAL A 221 -38.21 4.41 34.75
C VAL A 221 -38.06 2.96 34.29
N ASP A 222 -37.05 2.66 33.48
CA ASP A 222 -36.81 1.37 32.84
C ASP A 222 -35.71 0.54 33.55
N ILE A 223 -35.09 1.07 34.61
CA ILE A 223 -34.03 0.38 35.37
C ILE A 223 -34.48 -1.03 35.84
N ASP A 224 -35.70 -1.15 36.37
CA ASP A 224 -36.24 -2.43 36.82
C ASP A 224 -36.55 -3.39 35.65
N SER A 225 -37.00 -2.85 34.52
CA SER A 225 -37.25 -3.59 33.28
C SER A 225 -35.94 -4.13 32.70
N ALA A 226 -34.91 -3.29 32.61
CA ALA A 226 -33.56 -3.66 32.20
C ALA A 226 -32.94 -4.71 33.13
N ALA A 227 -33.06 -4.55 34.45
CA ALA A 227 -32.58 -5.55 35.40
C ALA A 227 -33.32 -6.88 35.26
N THR A 228 -34.60 -6.86 34.92
CA THR A 228 -35.40 -8.06 34.65
C THR A 228 -34.97 -8.73 33.35
N ALA A 229 -34.72 -7.95 32.29
CA ALA A 229 -34.19 -8.43 31.02
C ALA A 229 -32.86 -9.19 31.22
N MET A 230 -31.90 -8.58 31.93
CA MET A 230 -30.60 -9.20 32.17
C MET A 230 -30.69 -10.46 33.05
N ARG A 231 -31.61 -10.51 34.01
CA ARG A 231 -31.86 -11.75 34.78
C ARG A 231 -32.49 -12.84 33.93
N ARG A 232 -33.43 -12.51 33.04
CA ARG A 232 -33.97 -13.47 32.07
C ARG A 232 -32.88 -13.98 31.15
N LEU A 233 -32.06 -13.09 30.59
CA LEU A 233 -30.93 -13.44 29.74
C LEU A 233 -29.95 -14.36 30.48
N ARG A 234 -29.68 -14.13 31.78
CA ARG A 234 -28.88 -15.02 32.64
C ARG A 234 -29.50 -16.40 32.83
N ASP A 235 -30.81 -16.44 33.05
CA ASP A 235 -31.54 -17.63 33.48
C ASP A 235 -32.12 -18.46 32.31
N LEU A 236 -31.98 -17.99 31.06
CA LEU A 236 -32.34 -18.75 29.85
C LEU A 236 -31.66 -20.14 29.85
N GLU A 237 -32.47 -21.19 29.80
CA GLU A 237 -31.99 -22.56 29.64
C GLU A 237 -31.65 -22.85 28.16
N PRO A 238 -30.61 -23.66 27.87
CA PRO A 238 -30.34 -24.10 26.50
C PRO A 238 -31.52 -24.94 25.99
N GLY A 239 -32.36 -24.38 25.12
CA GLY A 239 -33.49 -25.08 24.49
C GLY A 239 -34.91 -24.58 24.83
N ASP A 240 -35.07 -23.43 25.48
CA ASP A 240 -36.41 -22.81 25.66
C ASP A 240 -36.93 -22.25 24.32
N GLU A 241 -37.72 -23.05 23.60
CA GLU A 241 -38.33 -22.71 22.29
C GLU A 241 -39.55 -21.76 22.39
N ASP A 242 -39.95 -21.34 23.59
CA ASP A 242 -41.27 -20.73 23.86
C ASP A 242 -41.35 -19.20 23.74
N SER A 243 -40.30 -18.54 23.24
CA SER A 243 -40.31 -17.10 22.92
C SER A 243 -40.08 -16.85 21.44
N ARG A 244 -41.02 -17.29 20.60
CA ARG A 244 -41.10 -16.90 19.18
C ARG A 244 -42.10 -15.75 19.01
N PRO A 245 -41.76 -14.66 18.30
CA PRO A 245 -42.76 -13.76 17.74
C PRO A 245 -43.60 -14.53 16.70
N GLU A 246 -44.92 -14.45 16.76
CA GLU A 246 -45.79 -14.98 15.70
C GLU A 246 -45.57 -14.16 14.43
N GLU A 247 -45.10 -14.79 13.35
CA GLU A 247 -45.25 -14.20 12.02
C GLU A 247 -45.78 -15.19 10.98
N SER A 248 -46.56 -14.58 10.10
CA SER A 248 -47.54 -15.15 9.18
C SER A 248 -46.96 -15.66 7.87
N ALA A 249 -47.34 -16.90 7.56
CA ALA A 249 -47.77 -17.44 6.27
C ALA A 249 -47.09 -17.00 4.94
N GLU A 250 -46.55 -18.05 4.30
CA GLU A 250 -46.42 -18.31 2.84
C GLU A 250 -45.35 -17.53 2.06
N ILE A 251 -44.42 -18.27 1.43
CA ILE A 251 -44.35 -18.50 -0.03
C ILE A 251 -43.33 -19.63 -0.32
N SER A 252 -43.56 -20.27 -1.46
CA SER A 252 -43.17 -21.57 -2.02
C SER A 252 -41.69 -21.85 -2.35
N GLU A 253 -41.36 -23.14 -2.23
CA GLU A 253 -40.20 -23.85 -2.78
C GLU A 253 -40.11 -23.76 -4.32
N GLN A 254 -38.91 -23.46 -4.84
CA GLN A 254 -38.47 -23.89 -6.18
C GLN A 254 -36.95 -24.11 -6.21
N GLU A 255 -36.55 -25.34 -6.48
CA GLU A 255 -35.17 -25.78 -6.73
C GLU A 255 -34.63 -25.27 -8.08
N THR A 256 -33.41 -24.73 -8.09
CA THR A 256 -32.47 -24.87 -9.22
C THR A 256 -31.02 -24.95 -8.74
N ASP A 257 -30.31 -25.95 -9.25
CA ASP A 257 -28.89 -26.28 -9.10
C ASP A 257 -27.93 -25.14 -9.54
N SER A 258 -26.93 -24.82 -8.71
CA SER A 258 -25.48 -24.99 -9.00
C SER A 258 -24.55 -23.94 -8.36
N VAL A 259 -23.42 -24.46 -7.86
CA VAL A 259 -22.15 -23.82 -7.44
C VAL A 259 -22.13 -23.16 -6.05
N THR A 260 -21.31 -23.76 -5.19
CA THR A 260 -21.11 -23.51 -3.76
C THR A 260 -20.73 -22.06 -3.40
N THR A 261 -21.73 -21.32 -2.93
CA THR A 261 -21.61 -20.36 -1.83
C THR A 261 -22.22 -21.01 -0.59
N GLN A 262 -21.42 -21.27 0.45
CA GLN A 262 -21.95 -21.33 1.81
C GLN A 262 -22.34 -19.88 2.13
N GLY A 263 -23.56 -19.45 2.39
CA GLY A 263 -24.79 -20.13 2.76
C GLY A 263 -25.41 -19.30 3.89
N ASP A 264 -25.87 -18.08 3.59
CA ASP A 264 -26.49 -17.11 4.52
C ASP A 264 -27.97 -17.45 4.82
N ASP A 265 -28.26 -18.72 5.15
CA ASP A 265 -29.58 -19.16 5.61
C ASP A 265 -29.50 -19.77 7.03
N GLN A 266 -28.85 -19.08 7.98
CA GLN A 266 -28.80 -19.48 9.41
C GLN A 266 -29.32 -18.41 10.39
N GLU A 267 -30.25 -17.54 9.97
CA GLU A 267 -30.73 -16.45 10.86
C GLU A 267 -31.76 -16.89 11.92
N TYR A 268 -32.09 -18.18 12.04
CA TYR A 268 -33.14 -18.66 12.97
C TYR A 268 -32.67 -19.77 13.92
N ASN A 269 -31.57 -19.58 14.68
CA ASN A 269 -31.35 -20.31 15.95
C ASN A 269 -30.14 -19.87 16.80
N ARG A 270 -29.80 -18.57 16.86
CA ARG A 270 -28.64 -18.16 17.67
C ARG A 270 -28.99 -18.14 19.16
N ILE A 271 -28.30 -18.97 19.96
CA ILE A 271 -28.39 -18.91 21.43
C ILE A 271 -27.62 -17.67 21.90
N PRO A 272 -28.25 -16.70 22.59
CA PRO A 272 -27.57 -15.49 23.06
C PRO A 272 -26.36 -15.81 23.94
N LEU A 273 -25.27 -15.06 23.74
CA LEU A 273 -23.99 -15.19 24.42
C LEU A 273 -23.25 -16.53 24.19
N SER A 274 -23.63 -17.27 23.15
CA SER A 274 -22.97 -18.53 22.76
C SER A 274 -21.78 -18.30 21.81
N TYR A 275 -20.81 -17.50 22.24
CA TYR A 275 -19.61 -17.14 21.46
C TYR A 275 -18.35 -17.86 21.96
N PRO A 276 -17.62 -18.62 21.11
CA PRO A 276 -16.37 -19.25 21.51
C PRO A 276 -15.36 -18.25 22.09
N GLY A 277 -14.80 -18.56 23.26
CA GLY A 277 -13.85 -17.70 23.97
C GLY A 277 -14.48 -16.58 24.81
N LEU A 278 -15.79 -16.35 24.73
CA LEU A 278 -16.48 -15.46 25.69
C LEU A 278 -16.68 -16.19 27.02
N GLY A 279 -16.06 -15.69 28.09
CA GLY A 279 -16.17 -16.29 29.41
C GLY A 279 -17.39 -15.85 30.20
N SER A 280 -17.60 -14.54 30.35
CA SER A 280 -18.76 -13.98 31.02
C SER A 280 -18.97 -12.53 30.62
N VAL A 281 -20.20 -12.02 30.77
CA VAL A 281 -20.53 -10.60 30.62
C VAL A 281 -20.98 -10.07 31.98
N GLU A 282 -20.46 -8.92 32.38
CA GLU A 282 -20.90 -8.16 33.54
C GLU A 282 -21.71 -6.96 33.05
N ALA A 283 -23.04 -7.07 33.11
CA ALA A 283 -23.97 -6.01 32.75
C ALA A 283 -24.13 -5.05 33.95
N ARG A 284 -23.64 -3.82 33.79
CA ARG A 284 -23.73 -2.75 34.80
C ARG A 284 -24.80 -1.75 34.36
N ILE A 285 -25.95 -1.78 35.01
CA ILE A 285 -27.01 -0.81 34.74
C ILE A 285 -26.73 0.47 35.53
N THR A 286 -26.68 1.61 34.86
CA THR A 286 -26.50 2.92 35.49
C THR A 286 -27.57 3.14 36.57
N ASP A 287 -27.15 3.50 37.79
CA ASP A 287 -27.99 3.61 38.99
C ASP A 287 -28.79 2.34 39.37
N GLY A 288 -28.44 1.20 38.76
CA GLY A 288 -29.10 -0.09 38.92
C GLY A 288 -28.18 -1.20 39.46
N PRO A 289 -28.63 -2.46 39.38
CA PRO A 289 -27.83 -3.61 39.80
C PRO A 289 -26.78 -4.00 38.76
N VAL A 290 -25.71 -4.64 39.23
CA VAL A 290 -24.75 -5.35 38.38
C VAL A 290 -25.16 -6.81 38.27
N ILE A 291 -25.28 -7.32 37.04
CA ILE A 291 -25.75 -8.68 36.75
C ILE A 291 -24.69 -9.40 35.92
N ARG A 292 -24.32 -10.62 36.34
CA ARG A 292 -23.32 -11.43 35.64
C ARG A 292 -23.98 -12.53 34.83
N LEU A 293 -23.65 -12.55 33.54
CA LEU A 293 -24.09 -13.51 32.53
C LEU A 293 -22.91 -14.42 32.18
N GLN A 294 -23.11 -15.73 32.08
CA GLN A 294 -22.04 -16.65 31.66
C GLN A 294 -22.04 -16.77 30.13
N GLY A 295 -20.86 -16.90 29.54
CA GLY A 295 -20.76 -17.32 28.14
C GLY A 295 -21.27 -18.75 27.98
N ARG A 296 -21.95 -19.03 26.87
CA ARG A 296 -22.68 -20.28 26.64
C ARG A 296 -22.07 -21.21 25.61
N ALA A 297 -21.04 -20.77 24.88
CA ALA A 297 -20.37 -21.61 23.92
C ALA A 297 -19.76 -22.82 24.62
N GLU A 298 -19.90 -24.00 24.01
CA GLU A 298 -19.23 -25.19 24.48
C GLU A 298 -17.70 -24.98 24.42
N PRO A 299 -16.95 -25.49 25.40
CA PRO A 299 -15.50 -25.47 25.33
C PRO A 299 -15.02 -26.26 24.12
N ASP A 300 -14.02 -25.73 23.41
CA ASP A 300 -13.40 -26.46 22.32
C ASP A 300 -12.89 -27.83 22.80
N PRO A 301 -13.04 -28.88 21.99
CA PRO A 301 -12.46 -30.17 22.30
C PRO A 301 -10.93 -30.03 22.39
N PRO A 302 -10.27 -30.74 23.32
CA PRO A 302 -8.81 -30.70 23.42
C PRO A 302 -8.19 -31.20 22.11
N GLY A 303 -7.46 -30.31 21.41
CA GLY A 303 -6.81 -30.58 20.15
C GLY A 303 -5.32 -30.18 20.17
N PRO A 304 -4.52 -30.64 19.20
CA PRO A 304 -3.16 -30.18 19.05
C PRO A 304 -3.17 -28.66 18.77
N ILE A 305 -2.41 -27.91 19.56
CA ILE A 305 -2.20 -26.48 19.31
C ILE A 305 -1.39 -26.38 18.01
N SER A 306 -1.97 -25.74 16.99
CA SER A 306 -1.27 -25.44 15.75
C SER A 306 0.00 -24.65 16.06
N GLY A 307 1.14 -25.13 15.57
CA GLY A 307 2.41 -24.42 15.74
C GLY A 307 2.35 -23.04 15.07
N ARG A 308 3.12 -22.09 15.60
CA ARG A 308 3.28 -20.78 14.98
C ARG A 308 3.75 -20.95 13.53
N PRO A 309 3.02 -20.39 12.53
CA PRO A 309 3.45 -20.44 11.14
C PRO A 309 4.76 -19.65 10.97
N GLY A 310 5.53 -19.92 9.91
CA GLY A 310 6.81 -19.25 9.68
C GLY A 310 8.01 -19.84 10.44
N GLY A 311 7.85 -21.02 11.05
CA GLY A 311 8.94 -21.70 11.78
C GLY A 311 10.02 -22.35 10.91
N GLY A 312 10.04 -22.13 9.59
CA GLY A 312 11.05 -22.66 8.68
C GLY A 312 12.39 -21.92 8.80
N ALA A 313 13.47 -22.51 8.28
CA ALA A 313 14.72 -21.78 8.09
C ALA A 313 14.56 -20.82 6.88
N LYS A 314 15.12 -19.62 7.00
CA LYS A 314 15.22 -18.64 5.91
C LYS A 314 16.59 -18.80 5.27
N ASN A 315 16.64 -19.21 4.01
CA ASN A 315 17.91 -19.48 3.32
C ASN A 315 18.62 -18.20 2.88
N ASP A 316 17.85 -17.15 2.60
CA ASP A 316 18.32 -15.89 2.02
C ASP A 316 18.11 -14.71 3.00
N LEU A 317 18.14 -14.99 4.32
CA LEU A 317 18.10 -13.95 5.35
C LEU A 317 19.48 -13.28 5.47
N ASP A 318 19.54 -12.02 5.06
CA ASP A 318 20.68 -11.12 5.20
C ASP A 318 20.19 -9.71 5.63
N LEU A 319 21.10 -8.73 5.67
CA LEU A 319 20.78 -7.38 6.12
C LEU A 319 19.96 -6.60 5.07
N SER A 320 20.13 -6.88 3.79
CA SER A 320 19.39 -6.28 2.67
C SER A 320 17.95 -6.82 2.61
N SER A 321 17.73 -8.08 3.01
CA SER A 321 16.44 -8.78 2.95
C SER A 321 15.59 -8.71 4.22
N LEU A 322 16.02 -8.00 5.28
CA LEU A 322 15.34 -7.99 6.58
C LEU A 322 13.82 -7.74 6.49
N TYR A 323 13.38 -6.82 5.64
CA TYR A 323 11.96 -6.45 5.49
C TYR A 323 11.29 -7.06 4.26
N THR A 324 11.80 -8.20 3.77
CA THR A 324 11.22 -8.96 2.66
C THR A 324 10.65 -10.30 3.16
N THR A 325 10.05 -11.07 2.25
CA THR A 325 9.56 -12.44 2.50
C THR A 325 10.66 -13.44 2.82
N ASP A 326 11.92 -13.11 2.50
CA ASP A 326 13.09 -13.93 2.83
C ASP A 326 13.68 -13.54 4.19
N GLY A 327 13.29 -12.39 4.74
CA GLY A 327 13.71 -11.89 6.03
C GLY A 327 12.67 -12.10 7.15
N PHE A 328 12.28 -10.99 7.78
CA PHE A 328 11.34 -10.93 8.91
C PHE A 328 9.91 -11.28 8.53
N LEU A 329 9.55 -11.08 7.27
CA LEU A 329 8.20 -11.32 6.77
C LEU A 329 8.15 -12.67 6.06
N GLY A 330 6.96 -13.17 5.77
CA GLY A 330 6.75 -14.40 5.03
C GLY A 330 5.39 -14.42 4.34
N GLY A 331 5.17 -15.43 3.50
CA GLY A 331 3.94 -15.55 2.72
C GLY A 331 4.18 -15.60 1.22
N GLY A 332 3.21 -15.09 0.47
CA GLY A 332 3.31 -14.86 -0.98
C GLY A 332 3.98 -13.52 -1.33
N PRO A 333 3.79 -13.01 -2.56
CA PRO A 333 4.37 -11.73 -3.00
C PRO A 333 3.98 -10.53 -2.15
N ILE A 334 2.82 -10.59 -1.49
CA ILE A 334 2.41 -9.66 -0.44
C ILE A 334 2.64 -10.41 0.89
N PRO A 335 3.47 -9.89 1.81
CA PRO A 335 3.79 -10.62 3.03
C PRO A 335 2.59 -10.72 3.96
N ASP A 336 2.02 -11.92 4.09
CA ASP A 336 0.85 -12.23 4.92
C ASP A 336 1.20 -12.78 6.31
N ARG A 337 2.48 -12.68 6.69
CA ARG A 337 2.97 -13.21 7.96
C ARG A 337 4.23 -12.51 8.43
N ILE A 338 4.39 -12.48 9.76
CA ILE A 338 5.64 -12.14 10.46
C ILE A 338 6.32 -13.43 10.94
N ASP A 339 7.50 -13.72 10.36
CA ASP A 339 8.29 -14.95 10.57
C ASP A 339 9.35 -14.81 11.67
N VAL A 340 9.29 -13.73 12.44
CA VAL A 340 10.18 -13.47 13.57
C VAL A 340 9.47 -13.45 14.91
N VAL A 341 10.25 -13.72 15.96
CA VAL A 341 9.86 -13.47 17.35
C VAL A 341 10.87 -12.49 17.95
N LEU A 342 10.35 -11.43 18.57
CA LEU A 342 11.17 -10.44 19.25
C LEU A 342 11.48 -10.92 20.67
N VAL A 343 12.77 -10.95 21.01
CA VAL A 343 13.27 -11.42 22.30
C VAL A 343 14.05 -10.29 22.98
N PRO A 344 13.41 -9.53 23.90
CA PRO A 344 14.07 -8.42 24.57
C PRO A 344 15.06 -8.91 25.63
N GLY A 345 16.15 -8.16 25.79
CA GLY A 345 17.07 -8.22 26.92
C GLY A 345 16.60 -7.36 28.09
N SER A 346 17.53 -7.02 28.99
CA SER A 346 17.23 -6.27 30.21
C SER A 346 17.21 -4.74 30.05
N SER A 347 17.82 -4.20 29.00
CA SER A 347 17.92 -2.75 28.75
C SER A 347 18.28 -2.41 27.30
N GLY A 348 18.12 -1.14 26.90
CA GLY A 348 18.37 -0.71 25.50
C GLY A 348 17.30 -1.22 24.53
N ILE A 349 16.06 -1.33 25.01
CA ILE A 349 14.90 -1.90 24.29
C ILE A 349 13.80 -0.87 24.06
N GLU A 350 14.04 0.41 24.31
CA GLU A 350 13.04 1.48 24.31
C GLU A 350 12.43 1.71 22.91
N GLY A 351 13.17 1.38 21.84
CA GLY A 351 12.71 1.37 20.44
C GLY A 351 11.96 0.11 20.00
N LEU A 352 11.74 -0.86 20.89
CA LEU A 352 11.05 -2.12 20.57
C LEU A 352 9.62 -1.89 20.04
N PRO A 353 8.83 -0.93 20.58
CA PRO A 353 7.52 -0.60 20.02
C PRO A 353 7.58 -0.11 18.58
N ASP A 354 8.62 0.63 18.19
CA ASP A 354 8.77 1.13 16.82
C ASP A 354 9.09 -0.01 15.84
N LEU A 355 9.96 -0.95 16.25
CA LEU A 355 10.24 -2.15 15.45
C LEU A 355 8.99 -3.01 15.28
N ALA A 356 8.25 -3.22 16.37
CA ALA A 356 7.04 -4.03 16.35
C ALA A 356 5.93 -3.37 15.51
N GLY A 357 5.74 -2.05 15.65
CA GLY A 357 4.81 -1.27 14.83
C GLY A 357 5.13 -1.34 13.34
N ARG A 358 6.42 -1.25 12.98
CA ARG A 358 6.86 -1.46 11.60
C ARG A 358 6.55 -2.86 11.07
N LEU A 359 6.80 -3.91 11.86
CA LEU A 359 6.50 -5.28 11.45
C LEU A 359 5.01 -5.49 11.22
N GLY A 360 4.16 -4.83 12.01
CA GLY A 360 2.72 -4.78 11.77
C GLY A 360 2.37 -4.06 10.47
N LEU A 361 2.93 -2.87 10.25
CA LEU A 361 2.70 -2.03 9.07
C LEU A 361 3.07 -2.74 7.76
N GLU A 362 4.19 -3.46 7.75
CA GLU A 362 4.73 -4.08 6.54
C GLU A 362 4.19 -5.50 6.29
N SER A 363 3.16 -5.93 7.04
CA SER A 363 2.53 -7.25 6.85
C SER A 363 1.00 -7.19 6.80
N THR A 364 0.40 -8.02 5.95
CA THR A 364 -1.04 -8.26 5.89
C THR A 364 -1.50 -9.41 6.78
N GLY A 365 -0.61 -9.98 7.60
CA GLY A 365 -1.00 -10.93 8.63
C GLY A 365 -0.11 -10.88 9.88
N PHE A 366 -0.76 -10.98 11.03
CA PHE A 366 -0.16 -10.72 12.33
C PHE A 366 -0.38 -11.90 13.29
N VAL A 367 0.67 -12.30 14.02
CA VAL A 367 0.61 -13.41 14.99
C VAL A 367 1.04 -12.92 16.37
N VAL A 368 0.12 -13.02 17.33
CA VAL A 368 0.36 -12.76 18.75
C VAL A 368 0.60 -14.08 19.48
N PRO A 369 1.63 -14.19 20.35
CA PRO A 369 2.53 -13.13 20.79
C PRO A 369 3.67 -12.85 19.82
N LEU A 370 3.92 -11.58 19.48
CA LEU A 370 5.12 -11.18 18.73
C LEU A 370 6.36 -11.12 19.64
N VAL A 371 6.17 -10.76 20.91
CA VAL A 371 7.25 -10.55 21.88
C VAL A 371 7.24 -11.64 22.94
N ARG A 372 8.40 -12.25 23.18
CA ARG A 372 8.56 -13.32 24.16
C ARG A 372 9.86 -13.19 24.96
N PRO A 373 9.82 -13.29 26.30
CA PRO A 373 11.03 -13.35 27.11
C PRO A 373 11.88 -14.58 26.77
N ALA A 374 13.20 -14.43 26.89
CA ALA A 374 14.16 -15.47 26.55
C ALA A 374 13.97 -16.76 27.40
N GLU A 375 13.46 -16.62 28.61
CA GLU A 375 13.19 -17.70 29.56
C GLU A 375 12.05 -18.62 29.11
N THR A 376 11.17 -18.14 28.21
CA THR A 376 10.03 -18.92 27.73
C THR A 376 10.39 -19.92 26.63
N PHE A 377 11.66 -19.99 26.23
CA PHE A 377 12.13 -20.84 25.15
C PHE A 377 12.95 -22.03 25.68
N ASP A 378 12.36 -23.22 25.63
CA ASP A 378 13.07 -24.47 25.95
C ASP A 378 14.04 -24.88 24.84
N ASN A 379 13.64 -24.69 23.57
CA ASN A 379 14.44 -24.99 22.39
C ASN A 379 14.35 -23.82 21.39
N PRO A 380 15.33 -22.88 21.39
CA PRO A 380 15.32 -21.74 20.47
C PRO A 380 15.40 -22.15 19.00
N GLY A 381 16.09 -23.27 18.67
CA GLY A 381 16.21 -23.75 17.30
C GLY A 381 14.92 -24.26 16.67
N SER A 382 13.91 -24.59 17.48
CA SER A 382 12.58 -24.99 16.97
C SER A 382 11.63 -23.80 16.76
N GLN A 383 12.04 -22.58 17.09
CA GLN A 383 11.22 -21.38 16.97
C GLN A 383 11.39 -20.72 15.59
N PRO A 384 10.50 -19.79 15.19
CA PRO A 384 10.81 -18.88 14.10
C PRO A 384 12.09 -18.07 14.38
N THR A 385 12.57 -17.35 13.37
CA THR A 385 13.80 -16.56 13.48
C THR A 385 13.74 -15.63 14.70
N LEU A 386 14.74 -15.71 15.57
CA LEU A 386 14.79 -14.88 16.78
C LEU A 386 15.46 -13.54 16.47
N VAL A 387 14.83 -12.46 16.90
CA VAL A 387 15.41 -11.12 16.91
C VAL A 387 15.74 -10.78 18.36
N LEU A 388 17.03 -10.88 18.69
CA LEU A 388 17.56 -10.67 20.04
C LEU A 388 17.89 -9.18 20.21
N VAL A 389 17.14 -8.50 21.08
CA VAL A 389 17.19 -7.03 21.18
C VAL A 389 17.72 -6.58 22.55
N GLY A 390 18.59 -5.58 22.56
CA GLY A 390 19.06 -4.94 23.78
C GLY A 390 20.31 -5.60 24.38
N THR A 391 20.70 -5.15 25.58
CA THR A 391 21.78 -5.75 26.37
C THR A 391 21.22 -6.68 27.44
N GLY A 392 22.05 -7.61 27.95
CA GLY A 392 21.63 -8.60 28.97
C GLY A 392 20.64 -9.64 28.46
N ASN A 393 20.61 -9.88 27.15
CA ASN A 393 19.85 -10.99 26.57
C ASN A 393 20.70 -12.27 26.64
N ARG A 394 20.22 -13.28 27.37
CA ARG A 394 20.95 -14.56 27.57
C ARG A 394 21.36 -15.27 26.28
N PHE A 395 20.61 -15.11 25.20
CA PHE A 395 20.93 -15.73 23.91
C PHE A 395 22.02 -14.93 23.20
N THR A 396 22.01 -13.60 23.29
CA THR A 396 23.13 -12.76 22.83
C THR A 396 24.41 -13.10 23.59
N ASP A 397 24.33 -13.24 24.91
CA ASP A 397 25.48 -13.60 25.75
C ASP A 397 26.03 -14.99 25.37
N GLN A 398 25.16 -15.97 25.13
CA GLN A 398 25.54 -17.30 24.66
C GLN A 398 26.26 -17.25 23.29
N LEU A 399 25.80 -16.40 22.36
CA LEU A 399 26.45 -16.22 21.06
C LEU A 399 27.81 -15.53 21.20
N ALA A 400 27.95 -14.59 22.13
CA ALA A 400 29.23 -13.94 22.43
C ALA A 400 30.22 -14.93 23.07
N ASP A 401 29.79 -15.72 24.05
CA ASP A 401 30.60 -16.74 24.74
C ASP A 401 31.09 -17.83 23.78
N SER A 402 30.32 -18.14 22.74
CA SER A 402 30.69 -19.08 21.67
C SER A 402 31.56 -18.45 20.57
N GLY A 403 31.81 -17.15 20.64
CA GLY A 403 32.64 -16.42 19.68
C GLY A 403 32.00 -16.14 18.33
N LEU A 404 30.67 -16.33 18.21
CA LEU A 404 29.91 -16.04 16.98
C LEU A 404 29.64 -14.54 16.80
N ILE A 405 29.65 -13.78 17.89
CA ILE A 405 29.61 -12.32 17.90
C ILE A 405 30.70 -11.76 18.81
N ASN A 406 31.15 -10.52 18.56
CA ASN A 406 32.17 -9.85 19.36
C ASN A 406 31.69 -8.51 19.91
N THR A 407 30.88 -8.54 20.96
CA THR A 407 30.38 -7.35 21.65
C THR A 407 31.49 -6.59 22.38
N SER A 408 32.59 -7.26 22.74
CA SER A 408 33.72 -6.65 23.45
C SER A 408 34.57 -5.70 22.59
N ALA A 409 34.43 -5.77 21.27
CA ALA A 409 35.11 -4.86 20.33
C ALA A 409 34.41 -3.51 20.16
N LEU A 410 33.15 -3.39 20.62
CA LEU A 410 32.35 -2.19 20.46
C LEU A 410 32.83 -1.07 21.39
N GLY A 411 32.97 0.14 20.84
CA GLY A 411 33.22 1.36 21.61
C GLY A 411 31.98 1.84 22.38
N PRO A 412 32.13 2.75 23.36
CA PRO A 412 30.99 3.33 24.08
C PRO A 412 29.98 4.00 23.12
N GLY A 413 28.68 3.74 23.34
CA GLY A 413 27.61 4.22 22.47
C GLY A 413 27.52 3.53 21.08
N GLU A 414 28.39 2.55 20.80
CA GLU A 414 28.35 1.79 19.55
C GLU A 414 27.35 0.63 19.64
N GLY A 415 26.52 0.53 18.61
CA GLY A 415 25.54 -0.53 18.44
C GLY A 415 25.99 -1.59 17.43
N LEU A 416 25.47 -2.80 17.57
CA LEU A 416 25.73 -3.94 16.69
C LEU A 416 24.41 -4.46 16.13
N ILE A 417 24.33 -4.55 14.80
CA ILE A 417 23.27 -5.24 14.06
C ILE A 417 23.95 -6.35 13.29
N GLN A 418 23.74 -7.60 13.68
CA GLN A 418 24.43 -8.73 13.08
C GLN A 418 23.49 -9.91 12.92
N ILE A 419 23.43 -10.47 11.70
CA ILE A 419 22.84 -11.78 11.48
C ILE A 419 23.89 -12.83 11.85
N VAL A 420 23.48 -13.76 12.69
CA VAL A 420 24.29 -14.91 13.10
C VAL A 420 23.70 -16.14 12.44
N PRO A 421 24.31 -16.64 11.35
CA PRO A 421 23.92 -17.91 10.74
C PRO A 421 24.06 -19.05 11.74
N ASP A 422 23.19 -20.04 11.67
CA ASP A 422 23.24 -21.24 12.52
C ASP A 422 23.32 -20.94 14.04
N ALA A 423 22.75 -19.81 14.47
CA ALA A 423 22.81 -19.32 15.86
C ALA A 423 22.33 -20.36 16.88
N PHE A 424 21.23 -21.04 16.57
CA PHE A 424 20.63 -22.07 17.43
C PHE A 424 20.27 -23.33 16.63
N GLY A 425 21.30 -24.00 16.09
CA GLY A 425 21.12 -25.16 15.22
C GLY A 425 21.28 -24.74 13.76
N SER A 426 20.29 -25.00 12.91
CA SER A 426 20.35 -24.67 11.46
C SER A 426 19.64 -23.37 11.08
N LYS A 427 19.31 -22.51 12.06
CA LYS A 427 18.55 -21.28 11.85
C LYS A 427 19.36 -20.08 12.24
N SER A 428 19.31 -19.06 11.38
CA SER A 428 19.87 -17.75 11.64
C SER A 428 19.09 -17.00 12.73
N SER A 429 19.73 -16.05 13.39
CA SER A 429 19.09 -15.10 14.31
C SER A 429 19.67 -13.71 14.09
N LEU A 430 18.87 -12.67 14.29
CA LEU A 430 19.37 -11.30 14.28
C LEU A 430 19.72 -10.88 15.71
N VAL A 431 20.93 -10.36 15.89
CA VAL A 431 21.37 -9.71 17.12
C VAL A 431 21.36 -8.20 16.91
N VAL A 432 20.61 -7.50 17.77
CA VAL A 432 20.55 -6.04 17.85
C VAL A 432 20.93 -5.64 19.27
N THR A 433 22.19 -5.28 19.48
CA THR A 433 22.76 -5.02 20.82
C THR A 433 23.75 -3.85 20.79
N GLY A 434 24.47 -3.60 21.87
CA GLY A 434 25.48 -2.55 21.93
C GLY A 434 26.45 -2.74 23.10
N SER A 435 27.48 -1.91 23.16
CA SER A 435 28.41 -1.88 24.30
C SER A 435 27.75 -1.38 25.59
N ASP A 436 26.71 -0.57 25.45
CA ASP A 436 25.89 0.00 26.51
C ASP A 436 24.44 0.20 26.04
N ASN A 437 23.57 0.70 26.93
CA ASN A 437 22.15 0.93 26.62
C ASN A 437 21.97 1.91 25.45
N SER A 438 22.84 2.91 25.31
CA SER A 438 22.74 3.91 24.25
C SER A 438 23.10 3.33 22.90
N GLY A 439 24.15 2.51 22.82
CA GLY A 439 24.52 1.78 21.61
C GLY A 439 23.45 0.79 21.18
N ALA A 440 22.89 0.02 22.13
CA ALA A 440 21.81 -0.92 21.84
C ALA A 440 20.54 -0.23 21.35
N LEU A 441 20.15 0.88 21.98
CA LEU A 441 19.01 1.69 21.52
C LEU A 441 19.25 2.24 20.11
N ARG A 442 20.45 2.78 19.84
CA ARG A 442 20.78 3.33 18.52
C ARG A 442 20.78 2.27 17.41
N ALA A 443 21.22 1.05 17.71
CA ALA A 443 21.11 -0.09 16.77
C ALA A 443 19.65 -0.46 16.51
N LEU A 444 18.83 -0.53 17.56
CA LEU A 444 17.41 -0.83 17.45
C LEU A 444 16.64 0.22 16.66
N GLU A 445 16.92 1.50 16.90
CA GLU A 445 16.36 2.62 16.12
C GLU A 445 16.72 2.50 14.64
N GLN A 446 17.95 2.09 14.29
CA GLN A 446 18.33 1.91 12.89
C GLN A 446 17.53 0.82 12.20
N VAL A 447 17.35 -0.33 12.88
CA VAL A 447 16.54 -1.43 12.35
C VAL A 447 15.08 -0.96 12.21
N ALA A 448 14.51 -0.37 13.26
CA ALA A 448 13.11 0.05 13.29
C ALA A 448 12.81 1.21 12.34
N LEU A 449 13.70 2.18 12.17
CA LEU A 449 13.36 3.46 11.55
C LEU A 449 13.93 3.64 10.16
N THR A 450 15.05 3.03 9.78
CA THR A 450 15.74 3.41 8.53
C THR A 450 16.08 2.22 7.63
N PHE A 451 16.42 1.06 8.19
CA PHE A 451 16.75 -0.14 7.40
C PHE A 451 15.70 -0.45 6.31
N PRO A 452 16.09 -0.95 5.13
CA PRO A 452 17.45 -1.23 4.67
C PRO A 452 18.23 0.00 4.20
N HIS A 453 17.68 1.21 4.34
CA HIS A 453 18.39 2.43 3.95
C HIS A 453 19.55 2.73 4.90
N LEU A 454 20.63 3.29 4.36
CA LEU A 454 21.85 3.59 5.10
C LEU A 454 21.68 4.79 6.07
N ASP A 455 20.78 5.71 5.75
CA ASP A 455 20.51 6.92 6.53
C ASP A 455 19.01 7.22 6.61
N GLU A 456 18.45 8.06 5.73
CA GLU A 456 17.01 8.34 5.68
C GLU A 456 16.26 7.31 4.82
N ARG A 457 14.99 7.04 5.14
CA ARG A 457 14.10 6.28 4.24
C ARG A 457 13.75 7.10 3.00
N GLY A 458 13.67 6.44 1.85
CA GLY A 458 13.11 7.03 0.63
C GLY A 458 13.40 6.18 -0.60
N LYS A 459 12.52 6.21 -1.60
CA LYS A 459 12.63 5.39 -2.82
C LYS A 459 13.91 5.69 -3.63
N ASP A 460 14.53 6.84 -3.41
CA ASP A 460 15.74 7.33 -4.05
C ASP A 460 16.97 7.30 -3.11
N ARG A 461 16.85 6.68 -1.93
CA ARG A 461 17.92 6.62 -0.93
C ARG A 461 18.68 5.30 -1.03
N PRO A 462 20.01 5.33 -0.84
CA PRO A 462 20.83 4.13 -0.92
C PRO A 462 20.53 3.18 0.23
N THR A 463 20.58 1.89 -0.10
CA THR A 463 20.28 0.77 0.79
C THR A 463 21.50 -0.12 1.00
N VAL A 464 21.40 -1.06 1.94
CA VAL A 464 22.40 -2.12 2.12
C VAL A 464 22.50 -3.00 0.87
N ASP A 465 21.39 -3.20 0.13
CA ASP A 465 21.37 -3.95 -1.14
C ASP A 465 22.19 -3.24 -2.22
N ASP A 466 22.10 -1.90 -2.30
CA ASP A 466 22.94 -1.12 -3.24
C ASP A 466 24.44 -1.30 -2.93
N VAL A 467 24.81 -1.31 -1.64
CA VAL A 467 26.20 -1.56 -1.24
C VAL A 467 26.65 -2.97 -1.62
N GLU A 468 25.79 -3.96 -1.41
CA GLU A 468 26.06 -5.35 -1.79
C GLU A 468 26.24 -5.48 -3.31
N GLN A 469 25.33 -4.90 -4.09
CA GLN A 469 25.37 -4.89 -5.54
C GLN A 469 26.61 -4.16 -6.08
N GLU A 470 26.97 -3.00 -5.52
CA GLU A 470 28.17 -2.26 -5.92
C GLU A 470 29.46 -3.05 -5.65
N VAL A 471 29.55 -3.72 -4.49
CA VAL A 471 30.68 -4.59 -4.16
C VAL A 471 30.72 -5.78 -5.12
N TRP A 472 29.58 -6.40 -5.40
CA TRP A 472 29.48 -7.51 -6.34
C TRP A 472 29.91 -7.11 -7.75
N ASP A 473 29.44 -5.95 -8.24
CA ASP A 473 29.79 -5.43 -9.56
C ASP A 473 31.26 -5.08 -9.65
N ALA A 474 31.85 -4.52 -8.59
CA ALA A 474 33.29 -4.29 -8.52
C ALA A 474 34.10 -5.59 -8.56
N LEU A 475 33.71 -6.61 -7.81
CA LEU A 475 34.42 -7.90 -7.78
C LEU A 475 34.22 -8.70 -9.07
N SER A 476 33.06 -8.59 -9.71
CA SER A 476 32.70 -9.29 -10.94
C SER A 476 33.21 -8.59 -12.21
N GLY A 477 33.68 -7.34 -12.10
CA GLY A 477 34.14 -6.55 -13.24
C GLY A 477 33.02 -5.88 -14.04
N TYR A 478 31.86 -5.69 -13.43
CA TYR A 478 30.73 -4.95 -14.01
C TYR A 478 30.75 -3.46 -13.67
N SER A 479 31.62 -3.03 -12.76
CA SER A 479 31.87 -1.59 -12.53
C SER A 479 33.19 -1.12 -13.18
N PRO A 480 33.36 0.19 -13.45
CA PRO A 480 34.60 0.76 -14.00
C PRO A 480 35.85 0.38 -13.19
N VAL A 481 35.76 0.42 -11.86
CA VAL A 481 36.87 0.05 -10.96
C VAL A 481 37.19 -1.44 -11.07
N GLY A 482 36.17 -2.30 -11.18
CA GLY A 482 36.35 -3.74 -11.39
C GLY A 482 37.01 -4.05 -12.73
N GLN A 483 36.56 -3.40 -13.81
CA GLN A 483 37.15 -3.53 -15.15
C GLN A 483 38.62 -3.10 -15.16
N ALA A 484 38.94 -1.96 -14.56
CA ALA A 484 40.30 -1.46 -14.42
C ALA A 484 41.18 -2.42 -13.61
N ALA A 485 40.69 -2.92 -12.47
CA ALA A 485 41.41 -3.88 -11.63
C ALA A 485 41.72 -5.19 -12.39
N ILE A 486 40.75 -5.74 -13.12
CA ILE A 486 40.94 -6.91 -13.98
C ILE A 486 41.96 -6.61 -15.09
N GLY A 487 41.88 -5.43 -15.71
CA GLY A 487 42.83 -4.97 -16.72
C GLY A 487 44.27 -4.91 -16.20
N LEU A 488 44.46 -4.35 -15.01
CA LEU A 488 45.76 -4.26 -14.34
C LEU A 488 46.29 -5.64 -13.94
N TYR A 489 45.44 -6.52 -13.40
CA TYR A 489 45.83 -7.90 -13.12
C TYR A 489 46.28 -8.63 -14.39
N LYS A 490 45.56 -8.47 -15.50
CA LYS A 490 45.94 -9.04 -16.80
C LYS A 490 47.27 -8.48 -17.30
N LEU A 491 47.50 -7.17 -17.16
CA LEU A 491 48.77 -6.52 -17.51
C LEU A 491 49.93 -7.14 -16.72
N ASP A 492 49.79 -7.31 -15.41
CA ASP A 492 50.82 -7.91 -14.57
C ASP A 492 51.09 -9.38 -14.95
N ARG A 493 50.03 -10.15 -15.26
CA ARG A 493 50.16 -11.53 -15.75
C ARG A 493 50.85 -11.64 -17.10
N ILE A 494 50.63 -10.68 -18.00
CA ILE A 494 51.34 -10.60 -19.27
C ILE A 494 52.81 -10.29 -19.01
N ALA A 495 53.09 -9.33 -18.12
CA ALA A 495 54.46 -8.96 -17.76
C ALA A 495 55.23 -10.13 -17.13
N GLU A 496 54.59 -10.90 -16.24
CA GLU A 496 55.14 -12.13 -15.65
C GLU A 496 55.56 -13.14 -16.73
N LYS A 497 54.69 -13.36 -17.74
CA LYS A 497 55.00 -14.24 -18.88
C LYS A 497 56.10 -13.71 -19.78
N LEU A 498 56.33 -12.40 -19.80
CA LEU A 498 57.37 -11.74 -20.59
C LEU A 498 58.66 -11.50 -19.78
N SER A 499 58.75 -11.97 -18.54
CA SER A 499 59.88 -11.70 -17.64
C SER A 499 61.25 -12.12 -18.19
N ASP A 500 61.29 -13.15 -19.04
CA ASP A 500 62.52 -13.63 -19.70
C ASP A 500 62.87 -12.85 -20.98
N VAL A 501 62.06 -11.86 -21.37
CA VAL A 501 62.20 -11.09 -22.60
C VAL A 501 62.37 -9.60 -22.27
N THR A 502 63.38 -8.98 -22.85
CA THR A 502 63.53 -7.51 -22.75
C THR A 502 62.54 -6.81 -23.67
N VAL A 503 61.55 -6.15 -23.10
CA VAL A 503 60.54 -5.37 -23.84
C VAL A 503 61.12 -4.00 -24.22
N SER A 504 61.43 -3.78 -25.50
CA SER A 504 61.97 -2.50 -25.98
C SER A 504 60.93 -1.38 -26.05
N SER A 505 59.66 -1.74 -26.26
CA SER A 505 58.51 -0.85 -26.36
C SER A 505 57.22 -1.63 -26.21
N ALA A 506 56.17 -1.02 -25.67
CA ALA A 506 54.84 -1.62 -25.65
C ALA A 506 53.72 -0.61 -25.88
N ARG A 507 52.62 -1.09 -26.48
CA ARG A 507 51.35 -0.36 -26.56
C ARG A 507 50.32 -1.08 -25.69
N VAL A 508 49.80 -0.39 -24.68
CA VAL A 508 48.80 -0.89 -23.74
C VAL A 508 47.47 -0.22 -24.04
N LEU A 509 46.52 -1.03 -24.52
CA LEU A 509 45.13 -0.63 -24.68
C LEU A 509 44.33 -1.17 -23.50
N MET A 510 43.63 -0.29 -22.77
CA MET A 510 42.73 -0.68 -21.69
C MET A 510 41.35 -0.07 -21.97
N SER A 511 40.38 -0.93 -22.24
CA SER A 511 38.99 -0.52 -22.40
C SER A 511 38.26 -0.64 -21.07
N VAL A 512 37.64 0.44 -20.65
CA VAL A 512 36.77 0.53 -19.46
C VAL A 512 35.58 1.42 -19.79
N GLU A 513 34.46 1.21 -19.12
CA GLU A 513 33.33 2.15 -19.16
C GLU A 513 33.59 3.32 -18.19
N LYS A 514 33.16 4.53 -18.57
CA LYS A 514 33.23 5.74 -17.73
C LYS A 514 34.62 5.93 -17.13
N ALA A 515 35.63 5.98 -18.00
CA ALA A 515 37.02 6.04 -17.59
C ALA A 515 37.30 7.32 -16.78
N GLU A 516 37.90 7.21 -15.59
CA GLU A 516 38.40 8.38 -14.88
C GLU A 516 39.64 8.97 -15.56
N ASP A 517 39.74 10.31 -15.56
CA ASP A 517 40.85 11.06 -16.18
C ASP A 517 42.25 10.60 -15.72
N GLY A 518 42.38 10.14 -14.47
CA GLY A 518 43.65 9.69 -13.88
C GLY A 518 44.08 8.26 -14.25
N LEU A 519 43.19 7.45 -14.83
CA LEU A 519 43.45 6.03 -15.06
C LEU A 519 44.63 5.80 -16.01
N GLY A 520 44.77 6.62 -17.05
CA GLY A 520 45.84 6.49 -18.04
C GLY A 520 47.25 6.66 -17.46
N GLU A 521 47.42 7.60 -16.52
CA GLU A 521 48.69 7.81 -15.82
C GLU A 521 49.01 6.64 -14.89
N TYR A 522 47.99 6.15 -14.16
CA TYR A 522 48.13 5.00 -13.28
C TYR A 522 48.51 3.72 -14.05
N VAL A 523 47.85 3.45 -15.18
CA VAL A 523 48.16 2.31 -16.05
C VAL A 523 49.57 2.45 -16.65
N ARG A 524 49.99 3.66 -17.05
CA ARG A 524 51.36 3.91 -17.55
C ARG A 524 52.41 3.62 -16.48
N ALA A 525 52.20 4.09 -15.25
CA ALA A 525 53.12 3.83 -14.14
C ALA A 525 53.22 2.33 -13.82
N ARG A 526 52.09 1.62 -13.77
CA ARG A 526 52.05 0.17 -13.57
C ARG A 526 52.74 -0.57 -14.70
N ALA A 527 52.45 -0.22 -15.96
CA ALA A 527 53.05 -0.84 -17.14
C ALA A 527 54.56 -0.62 -17.21
N SER A 528 55.07 0.57 -16.88
CA SER A 528 56.53 0.84 -16.85
C SER A 528 57.22 -0.05 -15.84
N SER A 529 56.67 -0.12 -14.62
CA SER A 529 57.21 -0.97 -13.57
C SER A 529 57.14 -2.46 -13.91
N SER A 530 56.01 -2.94 -14.46
CA SER A 530 55.79 -4.37 -14.71
C SER A 530 56.54 -4.87 -15.96
N LEU A 531 56.61 -4.07 -17.04
CA LEU A 531 57.27 -4.45 -18.31
C LEU A 531 58.75 -4.05 -18.38
N GLY A 532 59.25 -3.24 -17.44
CA GLY A 532 60.64 -2.82 -17.37
C GLY A 532 61.06 -1.86 -18.48
N THR A 533 60.13 -1.05 -19.01
CA THR A 533 60.40 -0.07 -20.08
C THR A 533 59.55 1.17 -19.95
N ASP A 534 60.14 2.34 -20.20
CA ASP A 534 59.42 3.63 -20.23
C ASP A 534 58.91 3.98 -21.64
N ASN A 535 59.28 3.19 -22.65
CA ASN A 535 58.81 3.39 -24.02
C ASN A 535 57.41 2.80 -24.21
N LEU A 536 56.41 3.48 -23.66
CA LEU A 536 55.02 3.02 -23.56
C LEU A 536 54.03 3.98 -24.22
N GLU A 537 53.19 3.42 -25.09
CA GLU A 537 51.96 4.07 -25.54
C GLU A 537 50.78 3.47 -24.75
N VAL A 538 50.14 4.27 -23.89
CA VAL A 538 48.95 3.85 -23.14
C VAL A 538 47.74 4.55 -23.73
N LEU A 539 46.75 3.77 -24.13
CA LEU A 539 45.46 4.23 -24.63
C LEU A 539 44.37 3.70 -23.69
N ILE A 540 43.68 4.62 -23.02
CA ILE A 540 42.44 4.32 -22.30
C ILE A 540 41.30 4.52 -23.30
N ASP A 541 40.53 3.46 -23.47
CA ASP A 541 39.48 3.35 -24.46
C ASP A 541 38.15 3.39 -23.72
N ASP A 542 37.61 4.61 -23.53
CA ASP A 542 36.33 4.79 -22.85
C ASP A 542 35.20 4.22 -23.71
N ARG A 543 34.36 3.39 -23.08
CA ARG A 543 33.22 2.71 -23.70
C ARG A 543 31.87 3.29 -23.25
N ASP A 544 31.86 4.44 -22.57
CA ASP A 544 30.61 5.13 -22.23
C ASP A 544 29.82 5.53 -23.49
N VAL A 545 28.51 5.25 -23.49
CA VAL A 545 27.57 5.60 -24.56
C VAL A 545 27.52 7.11 -24.80
N GLN A 546 27.72 7.93 -23.76
CA GLN A 546 27.76 9.39 -23.91
C GLN A 546 29.00 9.89 -24.67
N GLN A 547 30.05 9.07 -24.73
CA GLN A 547 31.27 9.34 -25.47
C GLN A 547 31.31 8.56 -26.80
N ALA A 548 30.20 7.93 -27.20
CA ALA A 548 30.10 7.26 -28.48
C ALA A 548 30.29 8.27 -29.62
N GLY A 549 31.17 7.95 -30.56
CA GLY A 549 31.34 8.77 -31.76
C GLY A 549 30.09 8.73 -32.63
N THR A 550 29.67 9.87 -33.17
CA THR A 550 28.59 9.94 -34.15
C THR A 550 28.93 9.10 -35.38
N ILE A 551 28.19 8.01 -35.59
CA ILE A 551 28.37 7.11 -36.75
C ILE A 551 27.51 7.52 -37.95
N PHE A 552 26.41 8.23 -37.71
CA PHE A 552 25.42 8.62 -38.71
C PHE A 552 24.62 9.84 -38.22
N GLU A 553 24.42 10.83 -39.08
CA GLU A 553 23.56 12.00 -38.85
C GLU A 553 22.90 12.38 -40.19
N GLU A 554 21.58 12.52 -40.20
CA GLU A 554 20.81 12.93 -41.39
C GLU A 554 19.70 13.90 -41.01
N THR A 555 19.45 14.89 -41.89
CA THR A 555 18.29 15.77 -41.82
C THR A 555 17.33 15.43 -42.96
N LYS A 556 16.09 15.06 -42.62
CA LYS A 556 15.05 14.67 -43.57
C LYS A 556 13.79 15.53 -43.42
N THR A 557 13.19 15.93 -44.52
CA THR A 557 11.84 16.52 -44.55
C THR A 557 10.84 15.44 -44.93
N LEU A 558 9.83 15.23 -44.09
CA LEU A 558 8.76 14.25 -44.29
C LEU A 558 7.49 14.95 -44.81
N PRO A 559 6.61 14.23 -45.53
CA PRO A 559 5.30 14.77 -45.92
C PRO A 559 4.46 15.11 -44.68
N SER A 560 3.80 16.28 -44.67
CA SER A 560 2.95 16.70 -43.57
C SER A 560 1.54 16.10 -43.66
N GLU A 561 1.06 15.55 -42.54
CA GLU A 561 -0.32 15.09 -42.40
C GLU A 561 -1.35 16.22 -42.60
N VAL A 562 -1.03 17.45 -42.17
CA VAL A 562 -1.91 18.64 -42.28
C VAL A 562 -2.04 19.08 -43.73
N ASP A 563 -0.95 19.08 -44.49
CA ASP A 563 -0.99 19.36 -45.93
C ASP A 563 -1.86 18.32 -46.66
N ARG A 564 -1.74 17.05 -46.25
CA ARG A 564 -2.56 15.96 -46.81
C ARG A 564 -4.04 16.13 -46.48
N PHE A 565 -4.37 16.50 -45.24
CA PHE A 565 -5.74 16.86 -44.84
C PHE A 565 -6.30 17.96 -45.74
N TRP A 566 -5.58 19.08 -45.90
CA TRP A 566 -6.07 20.21 -46.70
C TRP A 566 -6.20 19.90 -48.19
N SER A 567 -5.30 19.08 -48.74
CA SER A 567 -5.42 18.57 -50.12
C SER A 567 -6.72 17.77 -50.28
N LEU A 568 -6.95 16.76 -49.43
CA LEU A 568 -8.17 15.93 -49.49
C LEU A 568 -9.43 16.77 -49.27
N PHE A 569 -9.41 17.68 -48.30
CA PHE A 569 -10.53 18.56 -47.98
C PHE A 569 -10.95 19.42 -49.19
N ARG A 570 -9.98 20.03 -49.87
CA ARG A 570 -10.23 20.88 -51.06
C ARG A 570 -10.63 20.07 -52.29
N GLU A 571 -10.06 18.89 -52.47
CA GLU A 571 -10.30 18.04 -53.64
C GLU A 571 -11.63 17.29 -53.57
N THR A 572 -12.08 16.93 -52.37
CA THR A 572 -13.23 16.02 -52.19
C THR A 572 -14.42 16.65 -51.45
N ILE A 573 -14.18 17.38 -50.36
CA ILE A 573 -15.24 17.86 -49.47
C ILE A 573 -15.84 19.18 -49.98
N ILE A 574 -14.99 20.17 -50.29
CA ILE A 574 -15.47 21.47 -50.80
C ILE A 574 -16.32 21.32 -52.07
N PRO A 575 -15.95 20.53 -53.09
CA PRO A 575 -16.76 20.41 -54.30
C PRO A 575 -18.11 19.73 -54.09
N ALA A 576 -18.24 18.94 -53.01
CA ALA A 576 -19.49 18.28 -52.63
C ALA A 576 -20.43 19.20 -51.83
N ALA A 577 -19.95 20.36 -51.37
CA ALA A 577 -20.78 21.33 -50.65
C ALA A 577 -21.82 21.96 -51.58
N THR A 578 -23.07 21.53 -51.43
CA THR A 578 -24.20 22.12 -52.16
C THR A 578 -24.88 23.18 -51.29
N ALA A 579 -25.39 24.25 -51.92
CA ALA A 579 -26.01 25.38 -51.23
C ALA A 579 -27.10 24.94 -50.23
N GLY A 580 -26.89 25.24 -48.95
CA GLY A 580 -27.81 24.98 -47.84
C GLY A 580 -27.80 23.54 -47.32
N GLN A 581 -26.84 22.70 -47.73
CA GLN A 581 -26.73 21.32 -47.27
C GLN A 581 -25.83 21.23 -46.01
N PRO A 582 -26.22 20.47 -44.97
CA PRO A 582 -25.37 20.22 -43.80
C PRO A 582 -24.25 19.24 -44.13
N ILE A 583 -23.02 19.56 -43.70
CA ILE A 583 -21.84 18.70 -43.87
C ILE A 583 -21.24 18.42 -42.50
N ARG A 584 -20.93 17.14 -42.22
CA ARG A 584 -20.18 16.72 -41.04
C ARG A 584 -18.83 16.21 -41.46
N VAL A 585 -17.77 16.77 -40.90
CA VAL A 585 -16.39 16.34 -41.11
C VAL A 585 -15.81 15.90 -39.78
N GLU A 586 -15.29 14.68 -39.72
CA GLU A 586 -14.48 14.19 -38.62
C GLU A 586 -13.09 13.84 -39.17
N ALA A 587 -12.04 14.40 -38.57
CA ALA A 587 -10.67 14.00 -38.88
C ALA A 587 -9.90 13.66 -37.62
N ARG A 588 -8.80 12.92 -37.80
CA ARG A 588 -7.88 12.50 -36.74
C ARG A 588 -6.48 12.89 -37.18
N LEU A 589 -5.85 13.81 -36.45
CA LEU A 589 -4.53 14.35 -36.74
C LEU A 589 -3.67 14.27 -35.46
N SER A 590 -2.38 13.99 -35.58
CA SER A 590 -1.42 13.93 -34.46
C SER A 590 -1.01 15.31 -33.92
N GLU A 591 -1.52 16.39 -34.52
CA GLU A 591 -1.30 17.78 -34.10
C GLU A 591 -1.80 18.12 -32.68
N PRO A 592 -1.19 19.13 -32.02
CA PRO A 592 -1.61 19.59 -30.70
C PRO A 592 -3.03 20.19 -30.70
N PRO A 593 -3.72 20.23 -29.53
CA PRO A 593 -5.11 20.68 -29.41
C PRO A 593 -5.40 22.05 -30.03
N GLU A 594 -4.52 23.04 -29.82
CA GLU A 594 -4.71 24.40 -30.31
C GLU A 594 -4.70 24.45 -31.85
N LEU A 595 -3.81 23.68 -32.48
CA LEU A 595 -3.71 23.62 -33.93
C LEU A 595 -4.89 22.84 -34.52
N ARG A 596 -5.33 21.74 -33.90
CA ARG A 596 -6.54 21.01 -34.32
C ARG A 596 -7.78 21.88 -34.25
N ALA A 597 -7.94 22.68 -33.19
CA ALA A 597 -9.05 23.63 -33.06
C ALA A 597 -9.00 24.73 -34.14
N GLN A 598 -7.81 25.24 -34.47
CA GLN A 598 -7.62 26.19 -35.56
C GLN A 598 -8.02 25.57 -36.92
N ILE A 599 -7.55 24.36 -37.22
CA ILE A 599 -7.89 23.64 -38.45
C ILE A 599 -9.40 23.40 -38.54
N ALA A 600 -10.04 22.97 -37.45
CA ALA A 600 -11.48 22.76 -37.37
C ALA A 600 -12.26 24.04 -37.72
N SER A 601 -11.88 25.16 -37.11
CA SER A 601 -12.53 26.46 -37.34
C SER A 601 -12.33 26.95 -38.78
N GLU A 602 -11.12 26.83 -39.33
CA GLU A 602 -10.82 27.25 -40.71
C GLU A 602 -11.59 26.39 -41.72
N ALA A 603 -11.63 25.08 -41.50
CA ALA A 603 -12.36 24.14 -42.34
C ALA A 603 -13.87 24.40 -42.29
N GLN A 604 -14.43 24.65 -41.10
CA GLN A 604 -15.84 24.97 -40.95
C GLN A 604 -16.21 26.28 -41.68
N GLN A 605 -15.41 27.34 -41.51
CA GLN A 605 -15.63 28.60 -42.21
C GLN A 605 -15.55 28.42 -43.73
N THR A 606 -14.58 27.63 -44.20
CA THR A 606 -14.41 27.34 -45.63
C THR A 606 -15.63 26.63 -46.23
N LEU A 607 -16.27 25.71 -45.50
CA LEU A 607 -17.49 25.04 -45.96
C LEU A 607 -18.69 25.99 -45.99
N ILE A 608 -18.83 26.85 -44.98
CA ILE A 608 -19.87 27.87 -44.93
C ILE A 608 -19.73 28.84 -46.11
N ASP A 609 -18.50 29.31 -46.38
CA ASP A 609 -18.20 30.19 -47.51
C ASP A 609 -18.45 29.50 -48.87
N ALA A 610 -18.28 28.17 -48.93
CA ALA A 610 -18.62 27.35 -50.09
C ALA A 610 -20.13 27.08 -50.24
N GLY A 611 -20.95 27.47 -49.26
CA GLY A 611 -22.41 27.40 -49.32
C GLY A 611 -23.05 26.32 -48.45
N ALA A 612 -22.31 25.63 -47.58
CA ALA A 612 -22.88 24.67 -46.63
C ALA A 612 -23.81 25.36 -45.61
N ASP A 613 -24.73 24.61 -45.01
CA ASP A 613 -25.66 25.13 -44.00
C ASP A 613 -24.90 25.63 -42.75
N PRO A 614 -24.92 26.94 -42.42
CA PRO A 614 -24.20 27.47 -41.26
C PRO A 614 -24.69 26.92 -39.92
N ALA A 615 -25.95 26.50 -39.83
CA ALA A 615 -26.54 26.05 -38.56
C ALA A 615 -26.23 24.59 -38.24
N ASN A 616 -25.98 23.77 -39.26
CA ASN A 616 -25.91 22.31 -39.14
C ASN A 616 -24.61 21.70 -39.70
N THR A 617 -23.64 22.53 -40.12
CA THR A 617 -22.30 22.09 -40.54
C THR A 617 -21.37 21.98 -39.34
N GLU A 618 -20.78 20.80 -39.15
CA GLU A 618 -19.89 20.48 -38.02
C GLU A 618 -18.54 19.98 -38.55
N VAL A 619 -17.44 20.53 -38.03
CA VAL A 619 -16.10 20.01 -38.28
C VAL A 619 -15.46 19.69 -36.95
N ARG A 620 -15.01 18.45 -36.79
CA ARG A 620 -14.31 17.96 -35.60
C ARG A 620 -12.98 17.36 -36.00
N ILE A 621 -11.92 17.77 -35.31
CA ILE A 621 -10.56 17.25 -35.52
C ILE A 621 -10.09 16.68 -34.18
N LEU A 622 -10.11 15.36 -34.03
CA LEU A 622 -9.64 14.64 -32.84
C LEU A 622 -8.14 14.34 -32.95
N SER A 623 -7.52 13.98 -31.83
CA SER A 623 -6.15 13.45 -31.88
C SER A 623 -6.12 12.10 -32.60
N ALA A 624 -5.12 11.88 -33.45
CA ALA A 624 -4.80 10.56 -34.00
C ALA A 624 -4.09 9.65 -32.97
N PHE A 625 -3.58 10.24 -31.88
CA PHE A 625 -2.97 9.55 -30.75
C PHE A 625 -3.96 9.47 -29.58
N LYS A 626 -3.97 8.34 -28.86
CA LYS A 626 -4.93 8.05 -27.78
C LYS A 626 -6.37 8.48 -28.13
N GLN A 627 -6.88 7.97 -29.25
CA GLN A 627 -8.13 8.46 -29.85
C GLN A 627 -9.33 8.29 -28.90
N GLY A 628 -9.38 7.20 -28.13
CA GLY A 628 -10.42 6.99 -27.12
C GLY A 628 -10.38 8.03 -26.00
N TYR A 629 -9.18 8.37 -25.50
CA TYR A 629 -8.99 9.38 -24.47
C TYR A 629 -9.43 10.76 -24.98
N SER A 630 -8.95 11.16 -26.17
CA SER A 630 -9.30 12.44 -26.80
C SER A 630 -10.80 12.54 -27.07
N TRP A 631 -11.47 11.44 -27.46
CA TRP A 631 -12.92 11.43 -27.58
C TRP A 631 -13.64 11.64 -26.24
N LEU A 632 -13.24 10.92 -25.19
CA LEU A 632 -13.83 11.06 -23.86
C LEU A 632 -13.62 12.47 -23.29
N GLU A 633 -12.41 13.00 -23.38
CA GLU A 633 -12.04 14.31 -22.84
C GLU A 633 -12.60 15.48 -23.66
N GLU A 634 -12.49 15.44 -24.99
CA GLU A 634 -12.81 16.59 -25.84
C GLU A 634 -14.24 16.59 -26.38
N VAL A 635 -14.93 15.43 -26.35
CA VAL A 635 -16.30 15.30 -26.88
C VAL A 635 -17.31 14.96 -25.78
N ILE A 636 -17.00 13.97 -24.94
CA ILE A 636 -17.95 13.51 -23.92
C ILE A 636 -17.98 14.46 -22.73
N ALA A 637 -16.84 14.77 -22.11
CA ALA A 637 -16.79 15.61 -20.91
C ALA A 637 -17.49 16.97 -21.08
N PRO A 638 -17.29 17.74 -22.19
CA PRO A 638 -17.96 19.02 -22.37
C PRO A 638 -19.49 18.93 -22.45
N ARG A 639 -20.03 17.79 -22.90
CA ARG A 639 -21.49 17.56 -22.95
C ARG A 639 -22.08 17.20 -21.59
N LEU A 640 -21.26 16.73 -20.66
CA LEU A 640 -21.68 16.37 -19.31
C LEU A 640 -21.57 17.55 -18.34
N GLN A 641 -20.82 18.61 -18.70
CA GLN A 641 -20.70 19.81 -17.88
C GLN A 641 -22.07 20.44 -17.57
N GLY A 642 -22.29 20.72 -16.29
CA GLY A 642 -23.52 21.35 -15.80
C GLY A 642 -24.71 20.40 -15.60
N HIS A 643 -24.56 19.10 -15.88
CA HIS A 643 -25.53 18.07 -15.51
C HIS A 643 -25.25 17.52 -14.11
N THR A 644 -26.30 17.09 -13.39
CA THR A 644 -26.16 16.33 -12.14
C THR A 644 -26.01 14.85 -12.49
N LEU A 645 -24.80 14.32 -12.36
CA LEU A 645 -24.44 12.97 -12.81
C LEU A 645 -24.53 11.95 -11.66
N GLY A 646 -24.90 10.72 -11.98
CA GLY A 646 -24.99 9.58 -11.07
C GLY A 646 -23.82 8.61 -11.26
N GLU A 647 -23.85 7.80 -12.32
CA GLU A 647 -22.79 6.84 -12.68
C GLU A 647 -22.35 7.03 -14.13
N ILE A 648 -21.04 6.92 -14.39
CA ILE A 648 -20.43 6.79 -15.73
C ILE A 648 -19.89 5.37 -15.88
N LEU A 649 -20.49 4.59 -16.77
CA LEU A 649 -19.97 3.29 -17.18
C LEU A 649 -19.25 3.43 -18.53
N ILE A 650 -17.98 3.04 -18.56
CA ILE A 650 -17.14 2.99 -19.76
C ILE A 650 -16.86 1.53 -20.10
N SER A 651 -17.60 1.01 -21.08
CA SER A 651 -17.34 -0.32 -21.61
C SER A 651 -16.27 -0.26 -22.69
N PHE A 652 -15.27 -1.14 -22.64
CA PHE A 652 -14.21 -1.22 -23.64
C PHE A 652 -14.10 -2.63 -24.21
N ARG A 653 -13.97 -2.74 -25.54
CA ARG A 653 -13.79 -4.03 -26.20
C ARG A 653 -12.45 -4.63 -25.82
N ARG A 654 -12.39 -5.93 -25.57
CA ARG A 654 -11.14 -6.68 -25.47
C ARG A 654 -10.36 -6.60 -26.78
N ASN A 655 -9.05 -6.34 -26.70
CA ASN A 655 -8.18 -6.34 -27.86
C ASN A 655 -7.77 -7.78 -28.21
N ASP A 656 -8.59 -8.45 -29.00
CA ASP A 656 -8.24 -9.76 -29.55
C ASP A 656 -7.28 -9.65 -30.74
N PRO A 657 -6.47 -10.69 -31.00
CA PRO A 657 -5.60 -10.75 -32.16
C PRO A 657 -6.38 -10.45 -33.46
N PRO A 658 -5.81 -9.72 -34.43
CA PRO A 658 -6.46 -9.49 -35.71
C PRO A 658 -6.77 -10.81 -36.42
N GLU A 659 -7.91 -10.90 -37.13
CA GLU A 659 -8.26 -12.09 -37.90
C GLU A 659 -7.19 -12.44 -38.96
N ASP A 660 -6.56 -11.42 -39.55
CA ASP A 660 -5.48 -11.58 -40.54
C ASP A 660 -4.14 -12.01 -39.90
N TRP A 661 -4.01 -11.95 -38.57
CA TRP A 661 -2.80 -12.33 -37.82
C TRP A 661 -3.14 -12.91 -36.43
N PRO A 662 -3.74 -14.12 -36.37
CA PRO A 662 -4.19 -14.71 -35.11
C PRO A 662 -3.04 -15.11 -34.18
N GLN A 663 -1.82 -15.28 -34.69
CA GLN A 663 -0.62 -15.74 -33.97
C GLN A 663 0.15 -14.63 -33.21
N GLN A 664 -0.50 -13.51 -32.87
CA GLN A 664 0.14 -12.37 -32.20
C GLN A 664 0.69 -12.78 -30.82
N ALA A 665 2.01 -12.71 -30.64
CA ALA A 665 2.69 -13.02 -29.38
C ALA A 665 2.72 -11.80 -28.44
N ILE A 666 2.83 -10.59 -29.01
CA ILE A 666 2.82 -9.32 -28.27
C ILE A 666 1.40 -8.73 -28.29
N ASN A 667 0.43 -9.45 -27.70
CA ASN A 667 -0.93 -8.96 -27.55
C ASN A 667 -1.21 -8.52 -26.10
N THR A 668 -1.81 -7.34 -25.94
CA THR A 668 -2.30 -6.85 -24.64
C THR A 668 -3.83 -6.80 -24.69
N PRO A 669 -4.56 -7.74 -24.05
CA PRO A 669 -6.03 -7.81 -24.10
C PRO A 669 -6.75 -6.54 -23.62
N VAL A 670 -6.12 -5.79 -22.70
CA VAL A 670 -6.63 -4.54 -22.11
C VAL A 670 -6.05 -3.29 -22.76
N ARG A 671 -5.47 -3.39 -23.96
CA ARG A 671 -4.83 -2.25 -24.67
C ARG A 671 -5.71 -1.00 -24.78
N TRP A 672 -7.02 -1.18 -24.97
CA TRP A 672 -7.97 -0.08 -25.09
C TRP A 672 -8.23 0.61 -23.74
N LEU A 673 -8.27 -0.13 -22.63
CA LEU A 673 -8.29 0.47 -21.29
C LEU A 673 -7.02 1.29 -21.02
N HIS A 674 -5.84 0.76 -21.38
CA HIS A 674 -4.58 1.51 -21.24
C HIS A 674 -4.54 2.80 -22.08
N GLU A 675 -5.26 2.84 -23.20
CA GLU A 675 -5.30 4.04 -24.05
C GLU A 675 -5.97 5.21 -23.35
N ILE A 676 -7.07 4.92 -22.65
CA ILE A 676 -7.91 5.90 -21.99
C ILE A 676 -7.42 6.22 -20.57
N PHE A 677 -6.38 5.57 -20.06
CA PHE A 677 -5.82 5.94 -18.76
C PHE A 677 -5.14 7.33 -18.81
N PRO A 678 -5.37 8.24 -17.84
CA PRO A 678 -6.23 8.14 -16.63
C PRO A 678 -7.55 8.94 -16.74
N ILE A 679 -8.48 8.54 -17.62
CA ILE A 679 -9.70 9.32 -17.88
C ILE A 679 -10.67 9.39 -16.70
N ASP A 680 -10.65 8.39 -15.82
CA ASP A 680 -11.38 8.35 -14.56
C ASP A 680 -11.00 9.50 -13.63
N GLU A 681 -9.70 9.69 -13.39
CA GLU A 681 -9.21 10.82 -12.57
C GLU A 681 -9.55 12.17 -13.21
N VAL A 682 -9.49 12.25 -14.54
CA VAL A 682 -9.81 13.46 -15.31
C VAL A 682 -11.30 13.79 -15.22
N PHE A 683 -12.16 12.80 -15.40
CA PHE A 683 -13.61 12.95 -15.26
C PHE A 683 -14.00 13.28 -13.82
N ALA A 684 -13.43 12.61 -12.82
CA ALA A 684 -13.67 12.89 -11.41
C ALA A 684 -13.37 14.35 -11.08
N ARG A 685 -12.18 14.82 -11.48
CA ARG A 685 -11.74 16.21 -11.28
C ARG A 685 -12.62 17.23 -12.03
N ASP A 686 -12.86 17.02 -13.33
CA ASP A 686 -13.45 18.04 -14.20
C ASP A 686 -14.98 18.06 -14.18
N LEU A 687 -15.61 16.92 -13.82
CA LEU A 687 -17.07 16.79 -13.70
C LEU A 687 -17.55 16.79 -12.25
N GLY A 688 -16.64 16.78 -11.26
CA GLY A 688 -16.96 16.80 -9.83
C GLY A 688 -17.62 15.49 -9.37
N LEU A 689 -17.04 14.36 -9.75
CA LEU A 689 -17.50 13.02 -9.40
C LEU A 689 -16.50 12.34 -8.45
N GLU A 690 -16.99 11.44 -7.61
CA GLU A 690 -16.15 10.48 -6.89
C GLU A 690 -15.70 9.36 -7.84
N LEU A 691 -14.51 8.78 -7.60
CA LEU A 691 -13.95 7.75 -8.48
C LEU A 691 -14.84 6.50 -8.57
N GLU A 692 -15.55 6.15 -7.50
CA GLU A 692 -16.47 5.00 -7.45
C GLU A 692 -17.67 5.16 -8.39
N GLN A 693 -17.98 6.41 -8.80
CA GLN A 693 -19.04 6.71 -9.76
C GLN A 693 -18.60 6.44 -11.21
N ILE A 694 -17.33 6.15 -11.46
CA ILE A 694 -16.77 5.87 -12.78
C ILE A 694 -16.33 4.42 -12.83
N ARG A 695 -16.99 3.62 -13.67
CA ARG A 695 -16.76 2.18 -13.75
C ARG A 695 -16.29 1.80 -15.14
N PHE A 696 -15.38 0.83 -15.19
CA PHE A 696 -14.92 0.22 -16.43
C PHE A 696 -15.44 -1.20 -16.55
N GLU A 697 -15.90 -1.56 -17.75
CA GLU A 697 -16.34 -2.91 -18.07
C GLU A 697 -15.65 -3.41 -19.33
N GLN A 698 -15.10 -4.62 -19.29
CA GLN A 698 -14.56 -5.26 -20.48
C GLN A 698 -15.66 -6.04 -21.22
N VAL A 699 -15.80 -5.80 -22.53
CA VAL A 699 -16.73 -6.52 -23.40
C VAL A 699 -16.00 -7.26 -24.52
N THR A 700 -16.61 -8.30 -25.12
CA THR A 700 -16.01 -9.08 -26.22
C THR A 700 -16.60 -8.76 -27.60
N GLU A 701 -17.73 -8.07 -27.63
CA GLU A 701 -18.47 -7.67 -28.85
C GLU A 701 -18.99 -6.23 -28.69
N GLY A 702 -19.55 -5.62 -29.74
CA GLY A 702 -19.99 -4.21 -29.70
C GLY A 702 -18.82 -3.23 -29.81
N PRO A 703 -19.01 -1.91 -29.94
CA PRO A 703 -17.96 -0.93 -30.29
C PRO A 703 -16.70 -0.98 -29.41
N THR A 704 -15.58 -0.40 -29.88
CA THR A 704 -14.32 -0.39 -29.11
C THR A 704 -14.49 0.32 -27.76
N TYR A 705 -15.24 1.42 -27.73
CA TYR A 705 -15.70 2.06 -26.50
C TYR A 705 -17.20 2.35 -26.59
N GLU A 706 -17.90 2.15 -25.48
CA GLU A 706 -19.26 2.64 -25.23
C GLU A 706 -19.25 3.38 -23.89
N VAL A 707 -19.86 4.56 -23.85
CA VAL A 707 -19.97 5.37 -22.63
C VAL A 707 -21.45 5.55 -22.31
N ARG A 708 -21.85 5.11 -21.13
CA ARG A 708 -23.21 5.24 -20.62
C ARG A 708 -23.18 6.06 -19.35
N VAL A 709 -23.90 7.19 -19.35
CA VAL A 709 -23.95 8.13 -18.24
C VAL A 709 -25.37 8.24 -17.72
N THR A 710 -25.54 8.14 -16.41
CA THR A 710 -26.82 8.29 -15.71
C THR A 710 -26.85 9.54 -14.85
N ASP A 711 -28.04 10.01 -14.50
CA ASP A 711 -28.25 10.99 -13.43
C ASP A 711 -28.35 10.29 -12.05
N THR A 712 -28.49 11.07 -10.98
CA THR A 712 -28.65 10.57 -9.61
C THR A 712 -29.93 9.74 -9.37
N SER A 713 -30.87 9.74 -10.31
CA SER A 713 -32.07 8.90 -10.28
C SER A 713 -31.90 7.57 -11.03
N GLY A 714 -30.74 7.36 -11.68
CA GLY A 714 -30.46 6.23 -12.55
C GLY A 714 -30.98 6.37 -13.99
N SER A 715 -31.47 7.56 -14.38
CA SER A 715 -31.94 7.81 -15.75
C SER A 715 -30.76 8.10 -16.67
N VAL A 716 -30.74 7.49 -17.86
CA VAL A 716 -29.63 7.66 -18.83
C VAL A 716 -29.67 9.07 -19.44
N ILE A 717 -28.61 9.85 -19.25
CA ILE A 717 -28.40 11.17 -19.86
C ILE A 717 -27.69 11.04 -21.21
N LEU A 718 -26.72 10.12 -21.31
CA LEU A 718 -25.90 9.96 -22.51
C LEU A 718 -25.59 8.47 -22.72
N ASN A 719 -25.74 8.02 -23.97
CA ASN A 719 -25.18 6.75 -24.42
C ASN A 719 -24.56 6.96 -25.81
N GLU A 720 -23.24 6.85 -25.91
CA GLU A 720 -22.48 7.11 -27.14
C GLU A 720 -21.39 6.04 -27.31
N SER A 721 -20.96 5.82 -28.55
CA SER A 721 -19.93 4.82 -28.87
C SER A 721 -18.84 5.40 -29.75
N PHE A 722 -17.65 4.80 -29.69
CA PHE A 722 -16.49 5.25 -30.46
C PHE A 722 -15.57 4.11 -30.86
N ASP A 723 -15.12 4.15 -32.11
CA ASP A 723 -14.13 3.23 -32.67
C ASP A 723 -12.88 3.99 -33.12
N PRO A 724 -11.70 3.71 -32.52
CA PRO A 724 -10.42 4.17 -33.01
C PRO A 724 -10.13 3.68 -34.44
N LYS A 725 -9.47 4.51 -35.24
CA LYS A 725 -8.95 4.14 -36.56
C LYS A 725 -7.54 3.66 -36.34
N TRP A 726 -7.28 2.43 -36.76
CA TRP A 726 -5.98 1.79 -36.63
C TRP A 726 -5.63 1.05 -37.91
N VAL A 727 -4.35 0.75 -38.08
CA VAL A 727 -3.83 -0.13 -39.12
C VAL A 727 -3.02 -1.25 -38.50
N LEU A 728 -2.95 -2.37 -39.22
CA LEU A 728 -2.03 -3.44 -38.91
C LEU A 728 -0.72 -3.22 -39.67
N ARG A 729 0.42 -3.32 -39.00
CA ARG A 729 1.74 -3.23 -39.62
C ARG A 729 2.75 -4.17 -38.97
N PRO A 730 3.84 -4.54 -39.67
CA PRO A 730 4.96 -5.23 -39.04
C PRO A 730 5.53 -4.44 -37.86
N TYR A 731 5.92 -5.15 -36.80
CA TYR A 731 6.67 -4.54 -35.70
C TYR A 731 8.07 -4.10 -36.15
N PHE A 732 8.69 -4.89 -37.03
CA PHE A 732 9.92 -4.55 -37.74
C PHE A 732 9.77 -4.80 -39.24
N ASP A 733 10.11 -3.81 -40.07
CA ASP A 733 9.97 -3.93 -41.52
C ASP A 733 10.88 -5.00 -42.13
N ARG A 734 12.04 -5.25 -41.51
CA ARG A 734 12.99 -6.31 -41.87
C ARG A 734 12.54 -7.72 -41.48
N PHE A 735 11.65 -7.84 -40.49
CA PHE A 735 11.17 -9.12 -39.95
C PHE A 735 9.64 -9.18 -39.99
N ARG A 736 9.06 -9.08 -41.19
CA ARG A 736 7.60 -8.97 -41.38
C ARG A 736 6.80 -10.15 -40.85
N ASP A 737 7.42 -11.33 -40.81
CA ASP A 737 6.81 -12.57 -40.32
C ASP A 737 6.94 -12.74 -38.80
N TYR A 738 7.71 -11.88 -38.11
CA TYR A 738 7.95 -11.99 -36.67
C TYR A 738 6.73 -11.57 -35.86
N GLU A 739 6.23 -10.36 -36.10
CA GLU A 739 5.07 -9.83 -35.37
C GLU A 739 4.37 -8.71 -36.16
N GLN A 740 3.05 -8.62 -35.97
CA GLN A 740 2.21 -7.53 -36.45
C GLN A 740 1.61 -6.76 -35.26
N VAL A 741 1.52 -5.44 -35.36
CA VAL A 741 0.99 -4.57 -34.31
C VAL A 741 -0.11 -3.67 -34.84
N LYS A 742 -1.15 -3.46 -34.02
CA LYS A 742 -2.20 -2.46 -34.29
C LYS A 742 -1.71 -1.10 -33.84
N VAL A 743 -1.69 -0.14 -34.75
CA VAL A 743 -1.27 1.25 -34.48
C VAL A 743 -2.40 2.19 -34.89
N THR A 744 -2.78 3.10 -33.99
CA THR A 744 -3.76 4.15 -34.29
C THR A 744 -3.21 5.08 -35.36
N THR A 745 -4.05 5.45 -36.34
CA THR A 745 -3.65 6.26 -37.51
C THR A 745 -4.55 7.48 -37.65
N GLY A 746 -4.08 8.45 -38.44
CA GLY A 746 -4.89 9.57 -38.89
C GLY A 746 -5.96 9.16 -39.89
N TRP A 747 -7.03 9.95 -39.98
CA TRP A 747 -8.19 9.64 -40.80
C TRP A 747 -8.98 10.90 -41.15
N LEU A 748 -9.70 10.88 -42.28
CA LEU A 748 -10.64 11.92 -42.68
C LEU A 748 -11.94 11.28 -43.17
N GLN A 749 -13.02 11.60 -42.48
CA GLN A 749 -14.37 11.19 -42.84
C GLN A 749 -15.25 12.42 -43.03
N ALA A 750 -16.02 12.48 -44.12
CA ALA A 750 -17.02 13.52 -44.30
C ALA A 750 -18.33 12.95 -44.84
N THR A 751 -19.45 13.48 -44.35
CA THR A 751 -20.80 13.10 -44.77
C THR A 751 -21.66 14.33 -45.06
N ALA A 752 -22.58 14.21 -46.02
CA ALA A 752 -23.63 15.20 -46.29
C ALA A 752 -24.96 14.48 -46.51
N ASP A 753 -26.02 14.92 -45.81
CA ASP A 753 -27.33 14.25 -45.74
C ASP A 753 -27.25 12.72 -45.52
N GLY A 754 -26.33 12.28 -44.66
CA GLY A 754 -26.12 10.87 -44.35
C GLY A 754 -25.40 10.07 -45.44
N ARG A 755 -24.90 10.71 -46.50
CA ARG A 755 -24.05 10.06 -47.53
C ARG A 755 -22.59 10.39 -47.29
N THR A 756 -21.73 9.38 -47.35
CA THR A 756 -20.28 9.54 -47.27
C THR A 756 -19.74 10.25 -48.51
N ILE A 757 -19.04 11.37 -48.29
CA ILE A 757 -18.28 12.11 -49.31
C ILE A 757 -16.86 11.55 -49.40
N THR A 758 -16.22 11.34 -48.25
CA THR A 758 -14.87 10.75 -48.13
C THR A 758 -14.76 9.96 -46.83
N ASP A 759 -13.91 8.94 -46.84
CA ASP A 759 -13.58 8.06 -45.71
C ASP A 759 -12.18 7.49 -45.96
N GLU A 760 -11.16 8.32 -45.74
CA GLU A 760 -9.79 8.11 -46.22
C GLU A 760 -8.77 8.15 -45.08
N ARG A 761 -7.75 7.31 -45.17
CA ARG A 761 -6.63 7.31 -44.23
C ARG A 761 -5.71 8.51 -44.47
N ILE A 762 -5.25 9.11 -43.38
CA ILE A 762 -4.14 10.07 -43.39
C ILE A 762 -3.00 9.43 -42.58
N VAL A 763 -1.86 9.19 -43.23
CA VAL A 763 -0.65 8.74 -42.52
C VAL A 763 -0.17 9.90 -41.66
N THR A 764 0.01 9.66 -40.37
CA THR A 764 0.41 10.72 -39.43
C THR A 764 1.90 11.03 -39.52
N ASP A 765 2.30 12.19 -38.99
CA ASP A 765 3.70 12.60 -38.96
C ASP A 765 4.59 11.58 -38.19
N PRO A 766 4.19 11.05 -37.01
CA PRO A 766 4.92 9.97 -36.34
C PRO A 766 5.00 8.68 -37.16
N GLU A 767 3.94 8.30 -37.89
CA GLU A 767 3.97 7.14 -38.77
C GLU A 767 4.94 7.34 -39.94
N ALA A 768 4.93 8.51 -40.59
CA ALA A 768 5.85 8.84 -41.67
C ALA A 768 7.31 8.84 -41.21
N PHE A 769 7.57 9.33 -39.99
CA PHE A 769 8.89 9.23 -39.36
C PHE A 769 9.29 7.79 -39.11
N TRP A 770 8.40 7.00 -38.52
CA TRP A 770 8.67 5.60 -38.18
C TRP A 770 8.92 4.74 -39.43
N ASP A 771 8.15 4.97 -40.50
CA ASP A 771 8.34 4.30 -41.79
C ASP A 771 9.72 4.58 -42.37
N TYR A 772 10.17 5.83 -42.33
CA TYR A 772 11.52 6.21 -42.78
C TYR A 772 12.60 5.61 -41.88
N TYR A 773 12.43 5.67 -40.55
CA TYR A 773 13.39 5.14 -39.59
C TYR A 773 13.60 3.63 -39.76
N GLN A 774 12.51 2.86 -39.91
CA GLN A 774 12.56 1.41 -40.12
C GLN A 774 13.14 1.00 -41.48
N ALA A 775 12.87 1.78 -42.53
CA ALA A 775 13.29 1.43 -43.89
C ALA A 775 14.74 1.83 -44.19
N GLU A 776 15.18 2.99 -43.70
CA GLU A 776 16.44 3.62 -44.13
C GLU A 776 17.50 3.70 -43.02
N VAL A 777 17.11 3.73 -41.74
CA VAL A 777 18.04 3.94 -40.61
C VAL A 777 18.38 2.65 -39.87
N LEU A 778 17.37 1.88 -39.46
CA LEU A 778 17.55 0.55 -38.85
C LEU A 778 17.96 -0.48 -39.89
#